data_AF-A0A9D7F321-F1
#
_entry.id   AF-A0A9D7F321-F1
#
_cell.length_a   1.000
_cell.length_b   1.000
_cell.length_c   1.000
_cell.angle_alpha   90.00
_cell.angle_beta   90.00
_cell.angle_gamma   90.00
#
_symmetry.space_group_name_H-M   'P 1'
#
loop_
_entity.id
_entity.type
_entity.pdbx_description
1 polymer ?
#
loop_
_entity_poly.entity_id
_entity_poly.type
_entity_poly.pdbx_seq_one_letter_code
_entity_poly.pdbx_strand_id
1 'polypeptide(L)'
;MKKSRYSLPLILGSLLAVPFLFPSCNPDDEAPAGAAVVSEYDAEVSLRWNEVFLQVERYAAGYRPGPAPRALAHLGMAAYEACITGMPDYNSLEGRYLGLDIPEVEPGKEYHWPTVIHGVYSRMMPYFFADVPTFAINAMASLTAELDNKYQSETTSEIFQRSKIYGESVGQAVWDWSVTDPYGHEAYKNPFGNYSTGETYDWAAHYDGPGDWEPTYPGPGMGMGPYFGKVRTFAIENEDKLSQPPSLYFMQYSENENSEYYSQAIQTYTKNAEADYYTEWVGEFWSDDLLNLTFSPGPRWVAIANQVIDNDNVDLETALEAYAKVGMALNDAAVACWFSKYEYNVERPDTYIKKIIDPNYKTNLYNPLTGEYGVTPSFPAYPSGHSTMGAAGAEALASVFGYAYSLTDRCHENRTEFEGKSRPFGSFYEMAQENAWSRVLLGVHWNMDCVEGVRFWYRHRPQSERPALEKLRVIIELSPEKRLSFGAVSFSLRHKIKAFMFIKGCNPIKTLLFLSLAPSFFISCQTREKEPEEKLQYLENGEVTRRHFEIDGKIEGIMTDYFPGGKIRGERMFKNGIQSGRSVFYYPGGQIRETQYFTENGLKDGGDTTFYESGSPQLVVTYREGIKHGYLRRWSPEGDTTYEARFEKDSLVEVNGKILEKTAPASN
;
A
#
# COMPACT_ATOMS: atom_id res chain seq x y z
N MET A 1 -21.79 55.38 82.27
CA MET A 1 -20.67 55.49 81.29
C MET A 1 -20.80 54.30 80.35
N LYS A 2 -21.23 54.45 79.07
CA LYS A 2 -20.44 54.70 77.83
C LYS A 2 -19.39 53.58 77.60
N LYS A 3 -19.29 52.81 76.50
CA LYS A 3 -19.50 52.93 75.03
C LYS A 3 -19.66 51.48 74.48
N SER A 4 -20.49 51.07 73.51
CA SER A 4 -20.72 51.42 72.09
C SER A 4 -19.60 51.04 71.09
N ARG A 5 -20.00 50.42 69.94
CA ARG A 5 -19.43 50.47 68.56
C ARG A 5 -18.50 49.32 68.15
N TYR A 6 -18.48 48.78 66.92
CA TYR A 6 -19.27 48.94 65.68
C TYR A 6 -18.99 47.74 64.75
N SER A 7 -19.97 47.46 63.89
CA SER A 7 -20.00 46.61 62.70
C SER A 7 -19.13 47.12 61.52
N LEU A 8 -18.58 46.20 60.71
CA LEU A 8 -17.98 46.47 59.39
C LEU A 8 -18.74 45.67 58.30
N PRO A 9 -18.87 46.17 57.05
CA PRO A 9 -19.89 45.75 56.10
C PRO A 9 -19.44 44.64 55.15
N LEU A 10 -20.43 43.82 54.74
CA LEU A 10 -20.39 42.92 53.59
C LEU A 10 -20.28 43.75 52.30
N ILE A 11 -19.23 43.51 51.50
CA ILE A 11 -19.17 44.00 50.12
C ILE A 11 -19.91 42.98 49.25
N LEU A 12 -21.06 43.40 48.72
CA LEU A 12 -21.80 42.70 47.67
C LEU A 12 -21.03 42.88 46.35
N GLY A 13 -20.34 41.84 45.90
CA GLY A 13 -19.85 41.71 44.52
C GLY A 13 -20.87 40.95 43.70
N SER A 14 -21.55 41.65 42.81
CA SER A 14 -22.51 41.12 41.83
C SER A 14 -21.84 40.11 40.88
N LEU A 15 -22.14 38.83 41.06
CA LEU A 15 -21.93 37.77 40.07
C LEU A 15 -22.98 37.95 38.95
N LEU A 16 -22.55 38.47 37.81
CA LEU A 16 -23.26 38.34 36.55
C LEU A 16 -23.30 36.84 36.18
N ALA A 17 -24.45 36.21 36.39
CA ALA A 17 -24.73 34.91 35.82
C ALA A 17 -24.84 35.08 34.29
N VAL A 18 -23.79 34.69 33.56
CA VAL A 18 -23.88 34.43 32.14
C VAL A 18 -24.63 33.10 32.00
N PRO A 19 -25.84 33.07 31.40
CA PRO A 19 -26.49 31.80 31.13
C PRO A 19 -25.65 31.07 30.08
N PHE A 20 -25.10 29.92 30.47
CA PHE A 20 -24.59 28.94 29.52
C PHE A 20 -25.78 28.49 28.66
N LEU A 21 -25.89 29.06 27.46
CA LEU A 21 -26.69 28.51 26.39
C LEU A 21 -25.99 27.23 25.93
N PHE A 22 -26.42 26.10 26.46
CA PHE A 22 -26.20 24.82 25.79
C PHE A 22 -26.89 24.93 24.42
N PRO A 23 -26.23 24.59 23.30
CA PRO A 23 -26.93 24.39 22.06
C PRO A 23 -27.93 23.26 22.28
N SER A 24 -29.21 23.62 22.39
CA SER A 24 -30.31 22.68 22.27
C SER A 24 -30.27 22.18 20.84
N CYS A 25 -29.96 20.90 20.65
CA CYS A 25 -30.26 20.22 19.40
C CYS A 25 -31.73 20.49 19.06
N ASN A 26 -31.96 21.09 17.90
CA ASN A 26 -33.30 21.23 17.37
C ASN A 26 -33.72 19.81 16.92
N PRO A 27 -34.87 19.26 17.34
CA PRO A 27 -35.28 17.91 16.94
C PRO A 27 -35.70 17.80 15.47
N ASP A 28 -35.52 18.85 14.67
CA ASP A 28 -35.91 18.92 13.27
C ASP A 28 -34.75 18.61 12.28
N ASP A 29 -33.54 18.32 12.78
CA ASP A 29 -32.39 17.89 11.96
C ASP A 29 -32.26 16.35 11.89
N GLU A 30 -33.38 15.63 11.92
CA GLU A 30 -33.37 14.24 11.46
C GLU A 30 -33.18 14.28 9.93
N ALA A 31 -32.02 13.79 9.46
CA ALA A 31 -31.81 13.46 8.05
C ALA A 31 -33.07 12.74 7.53
N PRO A 32 -33.62 13.14 6.37
CA PRO A 32 -34.90 12.63 5.91
C PRO A 32 -34.87 11.11 5.95
N ALA A 33 -35.80 10.53 6.68
CA ALA A 33 -35.93 9.09 6.84
C ALA A 33 -35.99 8.43 5.44
N GLY A 34 -34.87 7.85 4.99
CA GLY A 34 -34.76 7.18 3.69
C GLY A 34 -33.68 7.69 2.73
N ALA A 35 -32.79 8.63 3.09
CA ALA A 35 -31.62 8.94 2.26
C ALA A 35 -30.60 7.79 2.30
N ALA A 36 -30.17 7.30 1.12
CA ALA A 36 -29.18 6.23 1.01
C ALA A 36 -27.84 6.68 1.59
N VAL A 37 -27.23 5.84 2.44
CA VAL A 37 -25.87 6.06 2.94
C VAL A 37 -24.85 5.54 1.92
N VAL A 38 -23.61 6.00 2.01
CA VAL A 38 -22.56 5.67 1.03
C VAL A 38 -22.28 4.17 1.00
N SER A 39 -22.36 3.48 2.15
CA SER A 39 -22.17 2.03 2.25
C SER A 39 -23.23 1.18 1.53
N GLU A 40 -24.32 1.78 1.01
CA GLU A 40 -25.32 1.07 0.21
C GLU A 40 -24.93 0.93 -1.28
N TYR A 41 -23.87 1.62 -1.70
CA TYR A 41 -23.37 1.60 -3.08
C TYR A 41 -22.15 0.70 -3.22
N ASP A 42 -21.96 0.13 -4.42
CA ASP A 42 -20.73 -0.56 -4.78
C ASP A 42 -19.58 0.43 -5.10
N ALA A 43 -18.36 -0.09 -5.15
CA ALA A 43 -17.17 0.70 -5.41
C ALA A 43 -16.85 0.91 -6.92
N GLU A 44 -17.76 0.59 -7.85
CA GLU A 44 -17.49 0.60 -9.30
C GLU A 44 -16.96 1.96 -9.75
N VAL A 45 -17.57 3.06 -9.30
CA VAL A 45 -17.15 4.42 -9.70
C VAL A 45 -15.68 4.69 -9.37
N SER A 46 -15.23 4.29 -8.18
CA SER A 46 -13.87 4.53 -7.70
C SER A 46 -12.87 3.61 -8.40
N LEU A 47 -13.23 2.34 -8.59
CA LEU A 47 -12.44 1.37 -9.35
C LEU A 47 -12.16 1.89 -10.76
N ARG A 48 -13.19 2.30 -11.49
CA ARG A 48 -13.09 2.76 -12.87
C ARG A 48 -12.26 4.03 -13.02
N TRP A 49 -12.40 4.98 -12.10
CA TRP A 49 -11.57 6.19 -12.11
C TRP A 49 -10.11 5.89 -11.79
N ASN A 50 -9.84 4.97 -10.85
CA ASN A 50 -8.48 4.56 -10.53
C ASN A 50 -7.83 3.73 -11.65
N GLU A 51 -8.59 2.94 -12.41
CA GLU A 51 -8.11 2.30 -13.63
C GLU A 51 -7.63 3.33 -14.67
N VAL A 52 -8.43 4.37 -14.92
CA VAL A 52 -8.04 5.47 -15.80
C VAL A 52 -6.85 6.24 -15.23
N PHE A 53 -6.78 6.46 -13.91
CA PHE A 53 -5.62 7.07 -13.27
C PHE A 53 -4.34 6.28 -13.58
N LEU A 54 -4.35 4.97 -13.36
CA LEU A 54 -3.19 4.10 -13.61
C LEU A 54 -2.81 4.06 -15.10
N GLN A 55 -3.79 4.15 -15.99
CA GLN A 55 -3.56 4.27 -17.43
C GLN A 55 -2.92 5.61 -17.80
N VAL A 56 -3.40 6.72 -17.23
CA VAL A 56 -2.91 8.08 -17.54
C VAL A 56 -1.53 8.31 -16.93
N GLU A 57 -1.33 7.97 -15.66
CA GLU A 57 -0.08 8.16 -14.91
C GLU A 57 1.10 7.43 -15.56
N ARG A 58 0.87 6.26 -16.16
CA ARG A 58 1.86 5.52 -16.94
C ARG A 58 2.59 6.40 -17.96
N TYR A 59 1.91 7.39 -18.53
CA TYR A 59 2.42 8.28 -19.58
C TYR A 59 2.61 9.73 -19.11
N ALA A 60 2.43 10.01 -17.82
CA ALA A 60 2.56 11.34 -17.28
C ALA A 60 4.04 11.67 -17.00
N ALA A 61 4.67 12.40 -17.92
CA ALA A 61 6.05 12.83 -17.74
C ALA A 61 6.18 13.74 -16.51
N GLY A 62 7.25 13.54 -15.73
CA GLY A 62 7.53 14.32 -14.51
C GLY A 62 6.71 13.91 -13.28
N TYR A 63 5.71 13.04 -13.42
CA TYR A 63 4.90 12.58 -12.29
C TYR A 63 5.60 11.57 -11.37
N ARG A 64 6.74 11.04 -11.80
CA ARG A 64 7.45 9.99 -11.08
C ARG A 64 8.56 10.55 -10.18
N PRO A 65 8.82 9.92 -9.03
CA PRO A 65 7.93 9.00 -8.31
C PRO A 65 7.00 9.72 -7.31
N GLY A 66 7.26 11.00 -7.00
CA GLY A 66 6.56 11.74 -5.94
C GLY A 66 5.24 12.41 -6.35
N PRO A 67 5.16 13.16 -7.47
CA PRO A 67 3.93 13.88 -7.82
C PRO A 67 2.70 12.97 -8.07
N ALA A 68 2.89 11.72 -8.48
CA ALA A 68 1.80 10.75 -8.63
C ALA A 68 1.12 10.37 -7.29
N PRO A 69 1.85 9.94 -6.23
CA PRO A 69 1.33 9.84 -4.87
C PRO A 69 0.59 11.10 -4.38
N ARG A 70 1.13 12.29 -4.69
CA ARG A 70 0.48 13.56 -4.32
C ARG A 70 -0.88 13.70 -4.98
N ALA A 71 -1.01 13.40 -6.27
CA ALA A 71 -2.29 13.44 -6.97
C ALA A 71 -3.30 12.45 -6.36
N LEU A 72 -2.87 11.22 -6.05
CA LEU A 72 -3.69 10.21 -5.39
C LEU A 72 -4.20 10.67 -4.01
N ALA A 73 -3.33 11.31 -3.21
CA ALA A 73 -3.72 11.84 -1.90
C ALA A 73 -4.85 12.87 -2.00
N HIS A 74 -4.74 13.82 -2.94
CA HIS A 74 -5.75 14.86 -3.12
C HIS A 74 -7.05 14.30 -3.71
N LEU A 75 -6.98 13.39 -4.68
CA LEU A 75 -8.15 12.73 -5.27
C LEU A 75 -8.90 11.89 -4.23
N GLY A 76 -8.19 11.06 -3.47
CA GLY A 76 -8.76 10.22 -2.42
C GLY A 76 -9.37 11.06 -1.29
N MET A 77 -8.67 12.10 -0.82
CA MET A 77 -9.18 13.01 0.20
C MET A 77 -10.44 13.75 -0.28
N ALA A 78 -10.45 14.26 -1.52
CA ALA A 78 -11.62 14.94 -2.07
C ALA A 78 -12.83 14.01 -2.20
N ALA A 79 -12.61 12.78 -2.65
CA ALA A 79 -13.66 11.77 -2.78
C ALA A 79 -14.25 11.39 -1.41
N TYR A 80 -13.39 11.23 -0.39
CA TYR A 80 -13.81 11.01 1.00
C TYR A 80 -14.62 12.19 1.56
N GLU A 81 -14.10 13.43 1.46
CA GLU A 81 -14.80 14.62 1.97
C GLU A 81 -16.13 14.86 1.27
N ALA A 82 -16.21 14.62 -0.04
CA ALA A 82 -17.45 14.79 -0.79
C ALA A 82 -18.55 13.81 -0.37
N CYS A 83 -18.22 12.72 0.32
CA CYS A 83 -19.18 11.71 0.75
C CYS A 83 -19.37 11.68 2.28
N ILE A 84 -18.69 12.55 3.04
CA ILE A 84 -18.63 12.44 4.49
C ILE A 84 -19.98 12.52 5.19
N THR A 85 -20.92 13.31 4.64
CA THR A 85 -22.28 13.46 5.18
C THR A 85 -23.15 12.22 4.95
N GLY A 86 -22.77 11.35 4.01
CA GLY A 86 -23.35 10.03 3.80
C GLY A 86 -22.57 8.89 4.48
N MET A 87 -21.53 9.21 5.24
CA MET A 87 -20.66 8.28 5.98
C MET A 87 -20.73 8.59 7.49
N PRO A 88 -21.86 8.31 8.17
CA PRO A 88 -22.12 8.78 9.54
C PRO A 88 -21.13 8.27 10.60
N ASP A 89 -20.40 7.21 10.28
CA ASP A 89 -19.37 6.61 11.13
C ASP A 89 -18.00 7.28 11.00
N TYR A 90 -17.85 8.31 10.17
CA TYR A 90 -16.58 8.92 9.80
C TYR A 90 -16.57 10.43 10.09
N ASN A 91 -15.37 10.99 10.32
CA ASN A 91 -15.21 12.42 10.58
C ASN A 91 -14.62 13.15 9.38
N SER A 92 -15.08 14.39 9.13
CA SER A 92 -14.45 15.27 8.13
C SER A 92 -13.01 15.60 8.52
N LEU A 93 -12.16 15.71 7.50
CA LEU A 93 -10.77 16.12 7.56
C LEU A 93 -10.59 17.63 7.41
N GLU A 94 -11.64 18.38 7.03
CA GLU A 94 -11.60 19.82 6.79
C GLU A 94 -10.92 20.58 7.93
N GLY A 95 -11.38 20.36 9.17
CA GLY A 95 -10.85 21.02 10.36
C GLY A 95 -9.39 20.67 10.71
N ARG A 96 -8.78 19.68 10.04
CA ARG A 96 -7.37 19.30 10.25
C ARG A 96 -6.42 20.13 9.39
N TYR A 97 -6.89 20.75 8.32
CA TYR A 97 -6.04 21.43 7.34
C TYR A 97 -6.38 22.91 7.23
N LEU A 98 -5.43 23.76 7.64
CA LEU A 98 -5.59 25.21 7.52
C LEU A 98 -5.86 25.62 6.06
N GLY A 99 -6.94 26.37 5.85
CA GLY A 99 -7.32 26.91 4.54
C GLY A 99 -7.99 25.91 3.60
N LEU A 100 -8.29 24.69 4.07
CA LEU A 100 -9.23 23.80 3.39
C LEU A 100 -10.66 24.21 3.79
N ASP A 101 -11.51 24.45 2.80
CA ASP A 101 -12.90 24.90 2.98
C ASP A 101 -13.79 24.04 2.08
N ILE A 102 -14.49 23.07 2.67
CA ILE A 102 -15.25 22.06 1.93
C ILE A 102 -16.70 22.52 1.79
N PRO A 103 -17.24 22.60 0.55
CA PRO A 103 -18.65 22.91 0.36
C PRO A 103 -19.57 21.93 1.10
N GLU A 104 -20.61 22.47 1.74
CA GLU A 104 -21.65 21.66 2.38
C GLU A 104 -22.69 21.17 1.37
N VAL A 105 -23.31 20.03 1.67
CA VAL A 105 -24.51 19.57 0.98
C VAL A 105 -25.70 20.49 1.27
N GLU A 106 -26.67 20.54 0.35
CA GLU A 106 -27.94 21.23 0.61
C GLU A 106 -28.73 20.49 1.71
N PRO A 107 -29.10 21.16 2.82
CA PRO A 107 -29.82 20.52 3.91
C PRO A 107 -31.12 19.85 3.47
N GLY A 108 -31.32 18.60 3.89
CA GLY A 108 -32.53 17.81 3.59
C GLY A 108 -32.68 17.38 2.13
N LYS A 109 -31.64 17.53 1.29
CA LYS A 109 -31.64 17.06 -0.09
C LYS A 109 -30.95 15.71 -0.24
N GLU A 110 -31.47 14.92 -1.18
CA GLU A 110 -30.90 13.63 -1.55
C GLU A 110 -29.78 13.79 -2.57
N TYR A 111 -28.76 12.94 -2.45
CA TYR A 111 -27.59 12.87 -3.32
C TYR A 111 -27.38 11.45 -3.82
N HIS A 112 -26.90 11.31 -5.04
CA HIS A 112 -26.45 10.03 -5.60
C HIS A 112 -24.93 9.95 -5.46
N TRP A 113 -24.44 9.23 -4.45
CA TRP A 113 -23.02 9.22 -4.07
C TRP A 113 -22.07 8.79 -5.20
N PRO A 114 -22.40 7.81 -6.07
CA PRO A 114 -21.55 7.53 -7.24
C PRO A 114 -21.40 8.73 -8.18
N THR A 115 -22.45 9.54 -8.36
CA THR A 115 -22.36 10.78 -9.14
C THR A 115 -21.52 11.85 -8.45
N VAL A 116 -21.56 11.93 -7.12
CA VAL A 116 -20.71 12.84 -6.35
C VAL A 116 -19.23 12.49 -6.57
N ILE A 117 -18.85 11.23 -6.39
CA ILE A 117 -17.47 10.77 -6.65
C ILE A 117 -17.07 11.02 -8.11
N HIS A 118 -17.95 10.71 -9.05
CA HIS A 118 -17.71 10.98 -10.45
C HIS A 118 -17.45 12.48 -10.71
N GLY A 119 -18.21 13.38 -10.09
CA GLY A 119 -18.01 14.83 -10.15
C GLY A 119 -16.61 15.24 -9.67
N VAL A 120 -16.16 14.73 -8.51
CA VAL A 120 -14.82 14.97 -7.96
C VAL A 120 -13.74 14.60 -8.97
N TYR A 121 -13.74 13.36 -9.46
CA TYR A 121 -12.69 12.87 -10.35
C TYR A 121 -12.73 13.55 -11.72
N SER A 122 -13.91 13.78 -12.30
CA SER A 122 -14.06 14.47 -13.59
C SER A 122 -13.59 15.93 -13.55
N ARG A 123 -13.65 16.58 -12.38
CA ARG A 123 -13.08 17.91 -12.15
C ARG A 123 -11.56 17.85 -12.00
N MET A 124 -11.06 16.97 -11.13
CA MET A 124 -9.66 17.00 -10.69
C MET A 124 -8.69 16.28 -11.63
N MET A 125 -9.09 15.16 -12.24
CA MET A 125 -8.20 14.37 -13.11
C MET A 125 -7.62 15.20 -14.27
N PRO A 126 -8.41 16.00 -15.01
CA PRO A 126 -7.85 16.86 -16.06
C PRO A 126 -6.92 17.96 -15.54
N TYR A 127 -7.05 18.38 -14.28
CA TYR A 127 -6.18 19.40 -13.69
C TYR A 127 -4.81 18.85 -13.32
N PHE A 128 -4.75 17.66 -12.71
CA PHE A 128 -3.47 16.99 -12.50
C PHE A 128 -2.84 16.59 -13.84
N PHE A 129 -3.61 15.96 -14.73
CA PHE A 129 -3.07 15.40 -15.96
C PHE A 129 -3.30 16.29 -17.18
N ALA A 130 -3.00 17.58 -17.05
CA ALA A 130 -3.14 18.55 -18.16
C ALA A 130 -2.11 18.31 -19.28
N ASP A 131 -0.91 17.84 -18.93
CA ASP A 131 0.24 17.70 -19.83
C ASP A 131 0.52 16.24 -20.22
N VAL A 132 -0.53 15.46 -20.51
CA VAL A 132 -0.44 14.04 -20.92
C VAL A 132 -0.80 13.84 -22.40
N PRO A 133 -0.42 12.71 -23.03
CA PRO A 133 -0.77 12.44 -24.42
C PRO A 133 -2.28 12.44 -24.70
N THR A 134 -2.66 12.79 -25.93
CA THR A 134 -4.08 12.93 -26.32
C THR A 134 -4.93 11.68 -26.05
N PHE A 135 -4.39 10.48 -26.18
CA PHE A 135 -5.16 9.26 -25.88
C PHE A 135 -5.52 9.15 -24.40
N ALA A 136 -4.67 9.65 -23.49
CA ALA A 136 -4.91 9.66 -22.05
C ALA A 136 -5.97 10.72 -21.69
N ILE A 137 -5.91 11.90 -22.34
CA ILE A 137 -6.99 12.91 -22.26
C ILE A 137 -8.32 12.31 -22.73
N ASN A 138 -8.31 11.59 -23.86
CA ASN A 138 -9.51 10.95 -24.40
C ASN A 138 -10.04 9.86 -23.46
N ALA A 139 -9.19 9.08 -22.79
CA ALA A 139 -9.63 8.06 -21.83
C ALA A 139 -10.43 8.70 -20.67
N MET A 140 -9.95 9.81 -20.10
CA MET A 140 -10.67 10.56 -19.07
C MET A 140 -12.01 11.12 -19.59
N ALA A 141 -12.02 11.68 -20.81
CA ALA A 141 -13.23 12.23 -21.42
C ALA A 141 -14.26 11.13 -21.75
N SER A 142 -13.81 9.97 -22.23
CA SER A 142 -14.67 8.81 -22.53
C SER A 142 -15.30 8.25 -21.26
N LEU A 143 -14.53 8.04 -20.18
CA LEU A 143 -15.08 7.60 -18.90
C LEU A 143 -16.10 8.61 -18.36
N THR A 144 -15.81 9.91 -18.49
CA THR A 144 -16.73 10.97 -18.07
C THR A 144 -18.07 10.87 -18.79
N ALA A 145 -18.05 10.79 -20.12
CA ALA A 145 -19.28 10.68 -20.91
C ALA A 145 -20.06 9.39 -20.61
N GLU A 146 -19.36 8.29 -20.34
CA GLU A 146 -20.01 7.02 -20.00
C GLU A 146 -20.71 7.07 -18.65
N LEU A 147 -20.03 7.54 -17.60
CA LEU A 147 -20.59 7.65 -16.25
C LEU A 147 -21.70 8.70 -16.18
N ASP A 148 -21.59 9.80 -16.94
CA ASP A 148 -22.68 10.77 -17.09
C ASP A 148 -23.95 10.11 -17.63
N ASN A 149 -23.84 9.31 -18.70
CA ASN A 149 -24.98 8.61 -19.29
C ASN A 149 -25.55 7.55 -18.34
N LYS A 150 -24.68 6.78 -17.67
CA LYS A 150 -25.07 5.75 -16.69
C LYS A 150 -25.87 6.38 -15.56
N TYR A 151 -25.31 7.38 -14.88
CA TYR A 151 -25.93 7.92 -13.67
C TYR A 151 -27.14 8.81 -13.95
N GLN A 152 -27.25 9.44 -15.13
CA GLN A 152 -28.50 10.07 -15.56
C GLN A 152 -29.66 9.07 -15.70
N SER A 153 -29.36 7.78 -15.91
CA SER A 153 -30.38 6.72 -16.00
C SER A 153 -30.74 6.09 -14.66
N GLU A 154 -29.88 6.22 -13.65
CA GLU A 154 -30.06 5.61 -12.31
C GLU A 154 -30.80 6.52 -11.33
N THR A 155 -30.83 7.83 -11.59
CA THR A 155 -31.52 8.79 -10.73
C THR A 155 -32.24 9.87 -11.53
N THR A 156 -32.96 10.76 -10.86
CA THR A 156 -33.64 11.88 -11.53
C THR A 156 -32.63 12.92 -12.03
N SER A 157 -32.99 13.67 -13.08
CA SER A 157 -32.14 14.76 -13.59
C SER A 157 -31.81 15.80 -12.52
N GLU A 158 -32.68 16.03 -11.53
CA GLU A 158 -32.42 16.97 -10.44
C GLU A 158 -31.36 16.42 -9.48
N ILE A 159 -31.49 15.17 -9.03
CA ILE A 159 -30.53 14.52 -8.14
C ILE A 159 -29.17 14.38 -8.83
N PHE A 160 -29.15 13.96 -10.10
CA PHE A 160 -27.92 13.82 -10.87
C PHE A 160 -27.16 15.16 -10.96
N GLN A 161 -27.83 16.23 -11.38
CA GLN A 161 -27.17 17.54 -11.54
C GLN A 161 -26.68 18.09 -10.21
N ARG A 162 -27.48 18.02 -9.14
CA ARG A 162 -27.07 18.45 -7.80
C ARG A 162 -25.86 17.65 -7.30
N SER A 163 -25.88 16.33 -7.48
CA SER A 163 -24.79 15.45 -7.06
C SER A 163 -23.50 15.73 -7.82
N LYS A 164 -23.58 15.90 -9.14
CA LYS A 164 -22.42 16.20 -9.97
C LYS A 164 -21.82 17.57 -9.64
N ILE A 165 -22.66 18.60 -9.55
CA ILE A 165 -22.23 19.97 -9.19
C ILE A 165 -21.56 19.98 -7.81
N TYR A 166 -22.11 19.26 -6.85
CA TYR A 166 -21.53 19.15 -5.51
C TYR A 166 -20.18 18.43 -5.51
N GLY A 167 -20.07 17.27 -6.17
CA GLY A 167 -18.79 16.58 -6.33
C GLY A 167 -17.73 17.45 -7.01
N GLU A 168 -18.12 18.17 -8.06
CA GLU A 168 -17.25 19.11 -8.77
C GLU A 168 -16.84 20.31 -7.91
N SER A 169 -17.69 20.80 -6.99
CA SER A 169 -17.34 21.92 -6.11
C SER A 169 -16.39 21.50 -5.00
N VAL A 170 -16.57 20.30 -4.42
CA VAL A 170 -15.61 19.73 -3.46
C VAL A 170 -14.26 19.47 -4.14
N GLY A 171 -14.28 18.88 -5.35
CA GLY A 171 -13.06 18.69 -6.13
C GLY A 171 -12.33 20.00 -6.45
N GLN A 172 -13.07 21.07 -6.73
CA GLN A 172 -12.49 22.41 -6.93
C GLN A 172 -11.86 22.96 -5.64
N ALA A 173 -12.54 22.85 -4.51
CA ALA A 173 -12.03 23.32 -3.22
C ALA A 173 -10.72 22.63 -2.82
N VAL A 174 -10.65 21.30 -2.99
CA VAL A 174 -9.41 20.55 -2.72
C VAL A 174 -8.31 20.90 -3.72
N TRP A 175 -8.64 21.11 -5.00
CA TRP A 175 -7.68 21.58 -6.00
C TRP A 175 -7.09 22.95 -5.62
N ASP A 176 -7.95 23.91 -5.27
CA ASP A 176 -7.55 25.26 -4.85
C ASP A 176 -6.65 25.23 -3.62
N TRP A 177 -7.00 24.38 -2.64
CA TRP A 177 -6.13 24.13 -1.49
C TRP A 177 -4.78 23.51 -1.90
N SER A 178 -4.78 22.58 -2.87
CA SER A 178 -3.54 21.97 -3.38
C SER A 178 -2.61 23.00 -4.04
N VAL A 179 -3.17 24.01 -4.72
CA VAL A 179 -2.40 25.08 -5.41
C VAL A 179 -1.58 25.89 -4.42
N THR A 180 -2.03 25.98 -3.16
CA THR A 180 -1.33 26.72 -2.10
C THR A 180 -0.05 26.03 -1.60
N ASP A 181 0.27 24.82 -2.06
CA ASP A 181 1.54 24.13 -1.78
C ASP A 181 2.59 24.47 -2.86
N PRO A 182 3.52 25.41 -2.60
CA PRO A 182 4.48 25.87 -3.60
C PRO A 182 5.55 24.83 -3.94
N TYR A 183 5.66 23.75 -3.16
CA TYR A 183 6.60 22.67 -3.41
C TYR A 183 5.95 21.50 -4.14
N GLY A 184 4.67 21.24 -3.87
CA GLY A 184 3.97 20.09 -4.43
C GLY A 184 3.19 20.35 -5.71
N HIS A 185 2.54 21.52 -5.85
CA HIS A 185 1.54 21.75 -6.90
C HIS A 185 2.09 21.53 -8.32
N GLU A 186 3.25 22.11 -8.61
CA GLU A 186 3.89 22.09 -9.93
C GLU A 186 5.17 21.26 -9.96
N ALA A 187 5.38 20.37 -8.99
CA ALA A 187 6.58 19.55 -8.90
C ALA A 187 6.82 18.72 -10.17
N TYR A 188 5.74 18.32 -10.85
CA TYR A 188 5.81 17.52 -12.08
C TYR A 188 6.41 18.29 -13.27
N LYS A 189 6.29 19.63 -13.31
CA LYS A 189 6.81 20.46 -14.41
C LYS A 189 8.33 20.58 -14.41
N ASN A 190 8.96 20.46 -13.24
CA ASN A 190 10.42 20.47 -13.11
C ASN A 190 10.90 19.41 -12.12
N PRO A 191 11.10 18.16 -12.56
CA PRO A 191 11.56 17.07 -11.69
C PRO A 191 12.95 17.28 -11.10
N PHE A 192 13.75 18.23 -11.58
CA PHE A 192 15.14 18.48 -11.17
C PHE A 192 15.32 19.76 -10.36
N GLY A 193 14.24 20.47 -10.04
CA GLY A 193 14.24 21.70 -9.27
C GLY A 193 12.86 22.00 -8.70
N ASN A 194 12.58 23.26 -8.39
CA ASN A 194 11.22 23.70 -8.06
C ASN A 194 10.72 24.65 -9.15
N TYR A 195 9.58 24.32 -9.76
CA TYR A 195 8.99 25.13 -10.83
C TYR A 195 8.45 26.48 -10.33
N SER A 196 7.75 26.49 -9.19
CA SER A 196 7.05 27.67 -8.66
C SER A 196 8.00 28.71 -8.03
N THR A 197 9.06 28.26 -7.35
CA THR A 197 10.05 29.12 -6.69
C THR A 197 11.25 29.42 -7.58
N GLY A 198 11.49 28.61 -8.62
CA GLY A 198 12.67 28.68 -9.48
C GLY A 198 13.95 28.14 -8.84
N GLU A 199 13.87 27.50 -7.67
CA GLU A 199 15.02 26.89 -7.00
C GLU A 199 15.64 25.77 -7.87
N THR A 200 16.96 25.78 -8.00
CA THR A 200 17.76 24.77 -8.72
C THR A 200 18.69 24.06 -7.76
N TYR A 201 18.83 22.74 -7.92
CA TYR A 201 19.73 21.93 -7.10
C TYR A 201 21.05 21.68 -7.80
N ASP A 202 22.15 22.12 -7.18
CA ASP A 202 23.51 21.84 -7.64
C ASP A 202 24.09 20.69 -6.81
N TRP A 203 24.05 19.48 -7.36
CA TRP A 203 24.54 18.30 -6.66
C TRP A 203 26.04 18.39 -6.32
N ALA A 204 26.84 19.10 -7.13
CA ALA A 204 28.28 19.22 -6.91
C ALA A 204 28.59 20.10 -5.70
N ALA A 205 27.71 21.07 -5.38
CA ALA A 205 27.82 21.89 -4.17
C ALA A 205 27.47 21.11 -2.89
N HIS A 206 26.85 19.93 -3.02
CA HIS A 206 26.47 19.03 -1.92
C HIS A 206 27.34 17.77 -1.84
N TYR A 207 28.41 17.70 -2.63
CA TYR A 207 29.38 16.62 -2.57
C TYR A 207 30.53 17.00 -1.62
N ASP A 208 30.56 16.40 -0.43
CA ASP A 208 31.54 16.65 0.61
C ASP A 208 32.67 15.59 0.62
N GLY A 209 32.44 14.42 0.03
CA GLY A 209 33.50 13.42 -0.17
C GLY A 209 33.02 12.03 -0.59
N PRO A 210 33.91 11.04 -0.50
CA PRO A 210 33.57 9.65 -0.80
C PRO A 210 32.37 9.15 0.03
N GLY A 211 31.43 8.49 -0.63
CA GLY A 211 30.17 8.05 -0.03
C GLY A 211 28.98 8.95 -0.36
N ASP A 212 29.22 10.17 -0.84
CA ASP A 212 28.18 11.09 -1.28
C ASP A 212 27.72 10.78 -2.71
N TRP A 213 26.44 11.06 -2.96
CA TRP A 213 25.81 10.80 -4.24
C TRP A 213 26.34 11.74 -5.33
N GLU A 214 26.63 11.12 -6.48
CA GLU A 214 26.90 11.78 -7.74
C GLU A 214 26.02 11.18 -8.85
N PRO A 215 25.78 11.90 -9.96
CA PRO A 215 24.98 11.39 -11.06
C PRO A 215 25.57 10.11 -11.68
N THR A 216 24.72 9.10 -11.84
CA THR A 216 25.04 7.84 -12.52
C THR A 216 24.69 7.90 -14.01
N TYR A 217 25.40 7.10 -14.82
CA TYR A 217 25.20 7.04 -16.27
C TYR A 217 24.90 5.62 -16.77
N PRO A 218 23.98 5.45 -17.74
CA PRO A 218 23.22 6.50 -18.44
C PRO A 218 22.17 7.16 -17.54
N GLY A 219 21.94 8.47 -17.73
CA GLY A 219 21.04 9.25 -16.89
C GLY A 219 21.07 10.76 -17.18
N PRO A 220 20.18 11.54 -16.54
CA PRO A 220 20.00 12.97 -16.82
C PRO A 220 21.14 13.86 -16.30
N GLY A 221 22.09 13.33 -15.52
CA GLY A 221 23.18 14.12 -14.93
C GLY A 221 22.74 15.05 -13.79
N MET A 222 21.52 14.89 -13.26
CA MET A 222 20.91 15.76 -12.24
C MET A 222 20.07 14.95 -11.26
N GLY A 223 20.09 15.34 -9.98
CA GLY A 223 19.27 14.71 -8.94
C GLY A 223 17.79 15.05 -9.09
N MET A 224 16.93 14.04 -9.07
CA MET A 224 15.48 14.16 -9.23
C MET A 224 14.75 14.29 -7.88
N GLY A 225 13.89 15.30 -7.80
CA GLY A 225 13.06 15.63 -6.64
C GLY A 225 13.77 16.32 -5.46
N PRO A 226 14.82 17.15 -5.64
CA PRO A 226 15.61 17.71 -4.54
C PRO A 226 14.80 18.51 -3.52
N TYR A 227 13.66 19.07 -3.92
CA TYR A 227 12.77 19.83 -3.06
C TYR A 227 11.49 19.09 -2.68
N PHE A 228 11.35 17.81 -3.06
CA PHE A 228 10.13 17.05 -2.78
C PHE A 228 9.94 16.79 -1.27
N GLY A 229 11.02 16.81 -0.48
CA GLY A 229 10.95 16.78 1.00
C GLY A 229 10.27 17.98 1.66
N LYS A 230 10.06 19.07 0.91
CA LYS A 230 9.38 20.30 1.37
C LYS A 230 7.89 20.33 1.03
N VAL A 231 7.38 19.36 0.28
CA VAL A 231 5.96 19.22 -0.08
C VAL A 231 5.11 19.09 1.17
N ARG A 232 3.86 19.59 1.11
CA ARG A 232 2.91 19.49 2.21
C ARG A 232 2.58 18.02 2.50
N THR A 233 2.61 17.68 3.79
CA THR A 233 2.24 16.36 4.30
C THR A 233 0.82 16.39 4.85
N PHE A 234 0.20 15.22 4.98
CA PHE A 234 -1.17 15.06 5.45
C PHE A 234 -1.24 14.56 6.90
N ALA A 235 -0.33 13.68 7.29
CA ALA A 235 -0.29 12.99 8.57
C ALA A 235 0.95 13.35 9.37
N ILE A 236 2.11 13.29 8.71
CA ILE A 236 3.40 13.42 9.37
C ILE A 236 3.77 14.89 9.52
N GLU A 237 4.50 15.21 10.58
CA GLU A 237 5.05 16.55 10.81
C GLU A 237 6.51 16.60 10.34
N ASN A 238 7.16 17.77 10.42
CA ASN A 238 8.55 17.90 9.94
C ASN A 238 9.52 17.01 10.71
N GLU A 239 9.28 16.79 12.00
CA GLU A 239 10.10 15.97 12.89
C GLU A 239 10.01 14.47 12.54
N ASP A 240 8.97 14.07 11.82
CA ASP A 240 8.72 12.70 11.41
C ASP A 240 9.39 12.36 10.05
N LYS A 241 9.87 13.36 9.30
CA LYS A 241 10.37 13.19 7.92
C LYS A 241 11.74 12.53 7.82
N LEU A 242 12.52 12.52 8.90
CA LEU A 242 13.86 11.97 8.89
C LEU A 242 13.86 10.49 9.30
N SER A 243 14.35 9.63 8.41
CA SER A 243 14.59 8.21 8.68
C SER A 243 15.70 8.01 9.71
N GLN A 244 15.92 6.77 10.15
CA GLN A 244 17.11 6.47 10.95
C GLN A 244 18.37 6.72 10.10
N PRO A 245 19.47 7.22 10.69
CA PRO A 245 20.68 7.45 9.92
C PRO A 245 21.33 6.12 9.48
N PRO A 246 21.99 6.07 8.30
CA PRO A 246 22.69 4.88 7.82
C PRO A 246 23.69 4.29 8.82
N SER A 247 24.28 5.12 9.69
CA SER A 247 25.23 4.70 10.71
C SER A 247 24.66 3.69 11.72
N LEU A 248 23.34 3.63 11.92
CA LEU A 248 22.69 2.60 12.75
C LEU A 248 22.66 1.22 12.08
N TYR A 249 22.82 1.18 10.77
CA TYR A 249 23.00 -0.04 9.97
C TYR A 249 24.49 -0.35 9.75
N PHE A 250 25.37 0.19 10.60
CA PHE A 250 26.83 0.04 10.54
C PHE A 250 27.49 0.59 9.26
N MET A 251 26.81 1.53 8.59
CA MET A 251 27.20 2.03 7.28
C MET A 251 27.85 3.41 7.39
N GLN A 252 29.11 3.41 7.84
CA GLN A 252 30.04 4.48 7.49
C GLN A 252 30.72 4.10 6.18
N TYR A 253 30.89 5.07 5.28
CA TYR A 253 31.63 4.85 4.04
C TYR A 253 32.98 4.18 4.34
N SER A 254 33.30 3.12 3.61
CA SER A 254 34.56 2.42 3.74
C SER A 254 34.89 1.66 2.47
N GLU A 255 36.12 1.81 1.98
CA GLU A 255 36.68 1.02 0.88
C GLU A 255 37.37 -0.26 1.38
N ASN A 256 37.41 -0.48 2.70
CA ASN A 256 38.02 -1.68 3.28
C ASN A 256 37.14 -2.90 2.97
N GLU A 257 37.74 -3.91 2.34
CA GLU A 257 37.07 -5.18 1.97
C GLU A 257 36.46 -5.93 3.17
N ASN A 258 36.93 -5.66 4.39
CA ASN A 258 36.42 -6.26 5.62
C ASN A 258 35.35 -5.40 6.33
N SER A 259 34.88 -4.32 5.69
CA SER A 259 33.84 -3.46 6.24
C SER A 259 32.43 -4.01 5.97
N GLU A 260 31.47 -3.63 6.81
CA GLU A 260 30.04 -3.89 6.56
C GLU A 260 29.55 -3.17 5.29
N TYR A 261 30.14 -2.01 4.97
CA TYR A 261 29.84 -1.26 3.74
C TYR A 261 30.23 -2.05 2.49
N TYR A 262 31.45 -2.59 2.46
CA TYR A 262 31.88 -3.47 1.37
C TYR A 262 31.05 -4.76 1.31
N SER A 263 30.65 -5.31 2.46
CA SER A 263 29.81 -6.53 2.52
C SER A 263 28.42 -6.31 1.90
N GLN A 264 27.80 -5.14 2.13
CA GLN A 264 26.56 -4.73 1.44
C GLN A 264 26.78 -4.59 -0.07
N ALA A 265 27.94 -4.06 -0.49
CA ALA A 265 28.25 -3.94 -1.89
C ALA A 265 28.46 -5.29 -2.59
N ILE A 266 29.13 -6.23 -1.93
CA ILE A 266 29.22 -7.61 -2.42
C ILE A 266 27.84 -8.27 -2.48
N GLN A 267 26.99 -8.07 -1.46
CA GLN A 267 25.63 -8.60 -1.50
C GLN A 267 24.87 -8.10 -2.74
N THR A 268 24.84 -6.79 -2.98
CA THR A 268 24.16 -6.21 -4.15
C THR A 268 24.82 -6.68 -5.45
N TYR A 269 26.15 -6.69 -5.54
CA TYR A 269 26.89 -7.16 -6.71
C TYR A 269 26.57 -8.61 -7.06
N THR A 270 26.68 -9.52 -6.09
CA THR A 270 26.41 -10.95 -6.27
C THR A 270 24.95 -11.18 -6.63
N LYS A 271 24.01 -10.50 -5.98
CA LYS A 271 22.57 -10.64 -6.29
C LYS A 271 22.20 -10.09 -7.65
N ASN A 272 22.80 -8.99 -8.08
CA ASN A 272 22.62 -8.47 -9.43
C ASN A 272 23.27 -9.39 -10.48
N ALA A 273 24.38 -10.07 -10.18
CA ALA A 273 25.00 -11.01 -11.11
C ALA A 273 24.25 -12.36 -11.24
N GLU A 274 23.29 -12.65 -10.36
CA GLU A 274 22.48 -13.87 -10.42
C GLU A 274 21.51 -13.83 -11.61
N ALA A 275 21.89 -14.45 -12.72
CA ALA A 275 21.04 -14.64 -13.90
C ALA A 275 20.03 -15.78 -13.75
N ASP A 276 19.41 -15.93 -12.57
CA ASP A 276 18.29 -16.86 -12.42
C ASP A 276 16.95 -16.17 -12.58
N TYR A 277 15.99 -16.99 -12.99
CA TYR A 277 14.62 -16.61 -13.25
C TYR A 277 13.95 -15.86 -12.09
N TYR A 278 14.25 -16.23 -10.84
CA TYR A 278 13.60 -15.60 -9.69
C TYR A 278 14.10 -14.16 -9.51
N THR A 279 15.40 -13.95 -9.63
CA THR A 279 16.02 -12.63 -9.55
C THR A 279 15.48 -11.69 -10.62
N GLU A 280 15.44 -12.16 -11.87
CA GLU A 280 14.87 -11.42 -13.01
C GLU A 280 13.38 -11.11 -12.77
N TRP A 281 12.58 -12.13 -12.49
CA TRP A 281 11.14 -11.98 -12.29
C TRP A 281 10.79 -11.01 -11.16
N VAL A 282 11.41 -11.14 -9.99
CA VAL A 282 11.12 -10.25 -8.85
C VAL A 282 11.59 -8.83 -9.10
N GLY A 283 12.78 -8.66 -9.71
CA GLY A 283 13.32 -7.36 -10.06
C GLY A 283 12.41 -6.61 -11.04
N GLU A 284 12.01 -7.27 -12.12
CA GLU A 284 11.15 -6.68 -13.15
C GLU A 284 9.73 -6.40 -12.64
N PHE A 285 9.14 -7.33 -11.87
CA PHE A 285 7.78 -7.25 -11.37
C PHE A 285 7.53 -6.05 -10.45
N TRP A 286 8.54 -5.64 -9.69
CA TRP A 286 8.51 -4.49 -8.78
C TRP A 286 9.33 -3.29 -9.30
N SER A 287 9.77 -3.34 -10.57
CA SER A 287 10.60 -2.28 -11.15
C SER A 287 9.87 -0.95 -11.11
N ASP A 288 8.72 -0.85 -11.78
CA ASP A 288 7.81 0.30 -11.80
C ASP A 288 8.49 1.68 -12.06
N ASP A 289 9.73 1.69 -12.57
CA ASP A 289 10.57 2.89 -12.72
C ASP A 289 10.34 3.62 -14.05
N LEU A 290 9.87 2.91 -15.07
CA LEU A 290 10.00 3.33 -16.46
C LEU A 290 8.73 4.00 -16.99
N LEU A 291 8.86 5.27 -17.37
CA LEU A 291 7.83 6.02 -18.08
C LEU A 291 7.39 5.27 -19.35
N ASN A 292 6.09 5.30 -19.64
CA ASN A 292 5.42 4.63 -20.75
C ASN A 292 5.32 3.09 -20.64
N LEU A 293 6.01 2.46 -19.69
CA LEU A 293 6.00 0.99 -19.56
C LEU A 293 5.01 0.51 -18.48
N THR A 294 5.13 1.02 -17.27
CA THR A 294 4.34 0.65 -16.09
C THR A 294 3.77 1.91 -15.44
N PHE A 295 2.81 1.79 -14.52
CA PHE A 295 2.57 2.89 -13.56
C PHE A 295 3.77 3.00 -12.58
N SER A 296 3.85 4.05 -11.78
CA SER A 296 4.97 4.27 -10.85
C SER A 296 4.81 3.56 -9.49
N PRO A 297 5.88 3.49 -8.65
CA PRO A 297 5.89 2.63 -7.45
C PRO A 297 4.89 3.05 -6.37
N GLY A 298 4.46 4.31 -6.34
CA GLY A 298 3.39 4.76 -5.46
C GLY A 298 2.01 4.27 -5.94
N PRO A 299 1.57 4.67 -7.14
CA PRO A 299 0.35 4.18 -7.77
C PRO A 299 0.17 2.66 -7.82
N ARG A 300 1.27 1.89 -7.81
CA ARG A 300 1.25 0.42 -7.58
C ARG A 300 0.31 0.02 -6.45
N TRP A 301 0.29 0.75 -5.34
CA TRP A 301 -0.51 0.41 -4.17
C TRP A 301 -2.00 0.71 -4.34
N VAL A 302 -2.37 1.62 -5.25
CA VAL A 302 -3.77 1.78 -5.70
C VAL A 302 -4.17 0.65 -6.64
N ALA A 303 -3.27 0.17 -7.50
CA ALA A 303 -3.53 -1.01 -8.33
C ALA A 303 -3.73 -2.29 -7.48
N ILE A 304 -3.02 -2.40 -6.35
CA ILE A 304 -3.23 -3.45 -5.35
C ILE A 304 -4.57 -3.23 -4.63
N ALA A 305 -4.89 -2.00 -4.21
CA ALA A 305 -6.16 -1.65 -3.58
C ALA A 305 -7.37 -2.02 -4.47
N ASN A 306 -7.29 -1.70 -5.77
CA ASN A 306 -8.33 -2.05 -6.74
C ASN A 306 -8.60 -3.57 -6.76
N GLN A 307 -7.55 -4.40 -6.74
CA GLN A 307 -7.71 -5.86 -6.71
C GLN A 307 -8.39 -6.35 -5.43
N VAL A 308 -8.07 -5.77 -4.27
CA VAL A 308 -8.72 -6.12 -2.99
C VAL A 308 -10.20 -5.75 -3.03
N ILE A 309 -10.50 -4.51 -3.43
CA ILE A 309 -11.85 -3.97 -3.48
C ILE A 309 -12.75 -4.76 -4.44
N ASP A 310 -12.22 -5.13 -5.61
CA ASP A 310 -12.94 -5.94 -6.60
C ASP A 310 -13.14 -7.39 -6.14
N ASN A 311 -12.08 -8.05 -5.62
CA ASN A 311 -12.16 -9.45 -5.19
C ASN A 311 -13.20 -9.65 -4.06
N ASP A 312 -13.27 -8.72 -3.13
CA ASP A 312 -14.13 -8.82 -1.95
C ASP A 312 -15.49 -8.12 -2.15
N ASN A 313 -15.72 -7.51 -3.32
CA ASN A 313 -16.92 -6.72 -3.61
C ASN A 313 -17.23 -5.68 -2.50
N VAL A 314 -16.21 -4.90 -2.16
CA VAL A 314 -16.22 -3.93 -1.07
C VAL A 314 -17.18 -2.78 -1.37
N ASP A 315 -17.91 -2.33 -0.34
CA ASP A 315 -18.82 -1.17 -0.46
C ASP A 315 -18.06 0.15 -0.70
N LEU A 316 -18.77 1.15 -1.22
CA LEU A 316 -18.19 2.44 -1.58
C LEU A 316 -17.59 3.16 -0.36
N GLU A 317 -18.20 3.06 0.82
CA GLU A 317 -17.74 3.72 2.04
C GLU A 317 -16.34 3.22 2.44
N THR A 318 -16.18 1.90 2.49
CA THR A 318 -14.91 1.24 2.81
C THR A 318 -13.86 1.48 1.71
N ALA A 319 -14.27 1.50 0.44
CA ALA A 319 -13.37 1.82 -0.67
C ALA A 319 -12.83 3.26 -0.58
N LEU A 320 -13.67 4.24 -0.23
CA LEU A 320 -13.25 5.63 -0.05
C LEU A 320 -12.29 5.79 1.13
N GLU A 321 -12.54 5.10 2.25
CA GLU A 321 -11.59 5.04 3.36
C GLU A 321 -10.23 4.50 2.89
N ALA A 322 -10.22 3.38 2.17
CA ALA A 322 -9.00 2.75 1.69
C ALA A 322 -8.21 3.65 0.74
N TYR A 323 -8.85 4.22 -0.29
CA TYR A 323 -8.16 5.07 -1.26
C TYR A 323 -7.64 6.36 -0.66
N ALA A 324 -8.39 6.99 0.24
CA ALA A 324 -7.92 8.19 0.94
C ALA A 324 -6.71 7.87 1.83
N LYS A 325 -6.78 6.80 2.65
CA LYS A 325 -5.65 6.37 3.48
C LYS A 325 -4.41 6.02 2.66
N VAL A 326 -4.58 5.24 1.58
CA VAL A 326 -3.47 4.83 0.71
C VAL A 326 -2.84 6.06 0.04
N GLY A 327 -3.64 6.94 -0.58
CA GLY A 327 -3.13 8.14 -1.25
C GLY A 327 -2.33 9.03 -0.29
N MET A 328 -2.91 9.36 0.87
CA MET A 328 -2.27 10.23 1.88
C MET A 328 -1.00 9.59 2.45
N ALA A 329 -1.01 8.29 2.75
CA ALA A 329 0.16 7.56 3.24
C ALA A 329 1.30 7.53 2.21
N LEU A 330 0.97 7.31 0.93
CA LEU A 330 1.96 7.29 -0.15
C LEU A 330 2.60 8.67 -0.37
N ASN A 331 1.81 9.75 -0.32
CA ASN A 331 2.35 11.11 -0.42
C ASN A 331 3.35 11.38 0.71
N ASP A 332 2.93 11.16 1.96
CA ASP A 332 3.78 11.43 3.13
C ASP A 332 5.05 10.57 3.13
N ALA A 333 4.93 9.31 2.71
CA ALA A 333 6.06 8.42 2.47
C ALA A 333 7.04 8.97 1.44
N ALA A 334 6.54 9.44 0.29
CA ALA A 334 7.37 10.08 -0.72
C ALA A 334 8.04 11.35 -0.17
N VAL A 335 7.32 12.23 0.55
CA VAL A 335 7.91 13.44 1.13
C VAL A 335 9.04 13.10 2.10
N ALA A 336 8.82 12.20 3.06
CA ALA A 336 9.84 11.84 4.05
C ALA A 336 11.03 11.10 3.42
N CYS A 337 10.79 10.23 2.44
CA CYS A 337 11.85 9.54 1.72
C CYS A 337 12.75 10.53 0.99
N TRP A 338 12.18 11.48 0.25
CA TRP A 338 12.97 12.49 -0.45
C TRP A 338 13.65 13.47 0.50
N PHE A 339 13.00 13.84 1.61
CA PHE A 339 13.66 14.60 2.66
C PHE A 339 14.91 13.89 3.17
N SER A 340 14.80 12.61 3.53
CA SER A 340 15.92 11.81 4.02
C SER A 340 17.01 11.56 2.98
N LYS A 341 16.65 11.36 1.71
CA LYS A 341 17.60 11.16 0.60
C LYS A 341 18.56 12.31 0.45
N TYR A 342 18.04 13.54 0.47
CA TYR A 342 18.84 14.74 0.28
C TYR A 342 19.49 15.22 1.58
N GLU A 343 19.04 14.75 2.74
CA GLU A 343 19.74 14.94 4.03
C GLU A 343 20.98 14.03 4.14
N TYR A 344 20.85 12.73 3.83
CA TYR A 344 21.94 11.76 3.97
C TYR A 344 22.84 11.65 2.74
N ASN A 345 22.35 12.03 1.57
CA ASN A 345 23.07 12.10 0.30
C ASN A 345 23.89 10.86 -0.08
N VAL A 346 23.41 9.65 0.26
CA VAL A 346 24.19 8.41 0.09
C VAL A 346 24.37 8.00 -1.39
N GLU A 347 25.60 7.63 -1.78
CA GLU A 347 25.93 7.13 -3.12
C GLU A 347 25.21 5.82 -3.50
N ARG A 348 25.08 5.60 -4.81
CA ARG A 348 24.43 4.40 -5.38
C ARG A 348 25.39 3.21 -5.42
N PRO A 349 24.86 1.97 -5.42
CA PRO A 349 25.66 0.78 -5.68
C PRO A 349 26.47 0.85 -6.98
N ASP A 350 25.88 1.41 -8.03
CA ASP A 350 26.54 1.62 -9.31
C ASP A 350 27.88 2.35 -9.18
N THR A 351 27.90 3.47 -8.46
CA THR A 351 29.09 4.30 -8.25
C THR A 351 30.17 3.54 -7.48
N TYR A 352 29.83 2.99 -6.32
CA TYR A 352 30.80 2.33 -5.47
C TYR A 352 31.33 1.02 -6.07
N ILE A 353 30.46 0.17 -6.62
CA ILE A 353 30.85 -1.12 -7.20
C ILE A 353 31.78 -0.90 -8.40
N LYS A 354 31.48 0.06 -9.28
CA LYS A 354 32.38 0.39 -10.41
C LYS A 354 33.75 0.88 -9.96
N LYS A 355 33.77 1.65 -8.87
CA LYS A 355 35.00 2.23 -8.32
C LYS A 355 35.88 1.18 -7.61
N ILE A 356 35.27 0.27 -6.85
CA ILE A 356 35.98 -0.58 -5.88
C ILE A 356 36.03 -2.06 -6.28
N ILE A 357 35.02 -2.59 -6.97
CA ILE A 357 34.83 -4.03 -7.18
C ILE A 357 34.96 -4.41 -8.65
N ASP A 358 34.13 -3.85 -9.52
CA ASP A 358 34.05 -4.21 -10.93
C ASP A 358 33.70 -2.98 -11.79
N PRO A 359 34.66 -2.41 -12.53
CA PRO A 359 34.43 -1.21 -13.35
C PRO A 359 33.45 -1.44 -14.52
N ASN A 360 33.10 -2.69 -14.82
CA ASN A 360 32.12 -3.04 -15.86
C ASN A 360 30.72 -3.32 -15.30
N TYR A 361 30.51 -3.14 -13.99
CA TYR A 361 29.21 -3.37 -13.36
C TYR A 361 28.08 -2.61 -14.06
N LYS A 362 26.94 -3.27 -14.20
CA LYS A 362 25.68 -2.71 -14.68
C LYS A 362 24.54 -3.28 -13.85
N THR A 363 23.60 -2.42 -13.51
CA THR A 363 22.35 -2.84 -12.86
C THR A 363 21.50 -3.67 -13.81
N ASN A 364 20.67 -4.55 -13.27
CA ASN A 364 19.71 -5.34 -14.04
C ASN A 364 18.47 -4.57 -14.47
N LEU A 365 18.38 -3.28 -14.14
CA LEU A 365 17.28 -2.45 -14.60
C LEU A 365 17.41 -2.20 -16.11
N TYR A 366 16.54 -2.87 -16.86
CA TYR A 366 16.45 -2.85 -18.30
C TYR A 366 15.22 -2.08 -18.76
N ASN A 367 15.39 -1.23 -19.77
CA ASN A 367 14.29 -0.55 -20.44
C ASN A 367 13.95 -1.23 -21.77
N PRO A 368 12.90 -2.07 -21.84
CA PRO A 368 12.51 -2.76 -23.07
C PRO A 368 11.99 -1.82 -24.16
N LEU A 369 11.60 -0.58 -23.83
CA LEU A 369 11.11 0.38 -24.82
C LEU A 369 12.24 1.06 -25.59
N THR A 370 13.38 1.29 -24.94
CA THR A 370 14.54 2.00 -25.53
C THR A 370 15.73 1.08 -25.80
N GLY A 371 15.75 -0.12 -25.22
CA GLY A 371 16.89 -1.03 -25.24
C GLY A 371 18.02 -0.62 -24.28
N GLU A 372 17.79 0.37 -23.41
CA GLU A 372 18.78 0.88 -22.48
C GLU A 372 18.96 -0.09 -21.29
N TYR A 373 20.20 -0.38 -20.94
CA TYR A 373 20.56 -1.38 -19.94
C TYR A 373 21.58 -0.80 -18.94
N GLY A 374 21.45 -1.18 -17.66
CA GLY A 374 22.27 -0.61 -16.58
C GLY A 374 21.76 0.73 -16.08
N VAL A 375 20.46 0.98 -16.16
CA VAL A 375 19.86 2.24 -15.70
C VAL A 375 19.90 2.30 -14.18
N THR A 376 20.29 3.45 -13.63
CA THR A 376 20.19 3.71 -12.20
C THR A 376 19.33 4.96 -11.98
N PRO A 377 18.30 4.93 -11.11
CA PRO A 377 17.47 6.09 -10.87
C PRO A 377 18.28 7.28 -10.32
N SER A 378 18.03 8.48 -10.85
CA SER A 378 18.90 9.64 -10.66
C SER A 378 18.57 10.44 -9.38
N PHE A 379 18.83 9.82 -8.23
CA PHE A 379 18.67 10.43 -6.90
C PHE A 379 19.45 9.61 -5.85
N PRO A 380 19.78 10.18 -4.67
CA PRO A 380 20.50 9.48 -3.60
C PRO A 380 19.85 8.15 -3.19
N ALA A 381 20.66 7.20 -2.72
CA ALA A 381 20.23 5.82 -2.49
C ALA A 381 19.33 5.69 -1.25
N TYR A 382 19.69 6.31 -0.13
CA TYR A 382 19.09 5.99 1.17
C TYR A 382 18.03 7.00 1.65
N PRO A 383 16.88 6.56 2.19
CA PRO A 383 16.33 5.20 2.12
C PRO A 383 15.70 4.93 0.76
N SER A 384 15.33 3.67 0.47
CA SER A 384 14.71 3.28 -0.80
C SER A 384 13.28 3.83 -0.94
N GLY A 385 12.98 4.45 -2.09
CA GLY A 385 11.66 5.02 -2.40
C GLY A 385 10.57 3.96 -2.55
N HIS A 386 10.85 2.89 -3.31
CA HIS A 386 9.98 1.72 -3.41
C HIS A 386 9.66 1.15 -2.04
N SER A 387 10.68 0.89 -1.22
CA SER A 387 10.51 0.27 0.10
C SER A 387 9.67 1.13 1.04
N THR A 388 9.89 2.45 0.99
CA THR A 388 9.17 3.44 1.80
C THR A 388 7.68 3.51 1.41
N MET A 389 7.38 3.78 0.13
CA MET A 389 5.99 3.79 -0.36
C MET A 389 5.34 2.41 -0.24
N GLY A 390 6.15 1.36 -0.41
CA GLY A 390 5.84 -0.04 -0.22
C GLY A 390 5.22 -0.33 1.14
N ALA A 391 5.97 -0.03 2.19
CA ALA A 391 5.53 -0.21 3.55
C ALA A 391 4.33 0.70 3.91
N ALA A 392 4.31 1.95 3.42
CA ALA A 392 3.19 2.86 3.69
C ALA A 392 1.87 2.39 3.06
N GLY A 393 1.89 2.00 1.78
CA GLY A 393 0.74 1.43 1.09
C GLY A 393 0.27 0.12 1.74
N ALA A 394 1.20 -0.75 2.10
CA ALA A 394 0.89 -1.99 2.79
C ALA A 394 0.25 -1.79 4.16
N GLU A 395 0.77 -0.87 4.98
CA GLU A 395 0.20 -0.54 6.28
C GLU A 395 -1.19 0.09 6.14
N ALA A 396 -1.38 1.00 5.17
CA ALA A 396 -2.67 1.62 4.92
C ALA A 396 -3.74 0.57 4.55
N LEU A 397 -3.44 -0.32 3.61
CA LEU A 397 -4.35 -1.41 3.23
C LEU A 397 -4.60 -2.40 4.37
N ALA A 398 -3.55 -2.81 5.08
CA ALA A 398 -3.67 -3.71 6.23
C ALA A 398 -4.52 -3.11 7.36
N SER A 399 -4.53 -1.78 7.50
CA SER A 399 -5.34 -1.09 8.50
C SER A 399 -6.84 -1.15 8.22
N VAL A 400 -7.23 -1.34 6.95
CA VAL A 400 -8.63 -1.43 6.50
C VAL A 400 -9.06 -2.89 6.35
N PHE A 401 -8.29 -3.69 5.61
CA PHE A 401 -8.66 -5.05 5.22
C PHE A 401 -8.08 -6.14 6.11
N GLY A 402 -7.20 -5.77 7.04
CA GLY A 402 -6.58 -6.69 7.98
C GLY A 402 -5.14 -7.08 7.61
N TYR A 403 -4.33 -7.32 8.65
CA TYR A 403 -2.89 -7.58 8.52
C TYR A 403 -2.53 -8.95 7.96
N ALA A 404 -3.48 -9.90 7.94
CA ALA A 404 -3.29 -11.25 7.42
C ALA A 404 -3.96 -11.45 6.04
N TYR A 405 -4.32 -10.35 5.37
CA TYR A 405 -4.99 -10.41 4.07
C TYR A 405 -4.05 -10.98 3.00
N SER A 406 -4.42 -12.13 2.43
CA SER A 406 -3.67 -12.76 1.35
C SER A 406 -4.17 -12.29 -0.02
N LEU A 407 -3.25 -12.01 -0.94
CA LEU A 407 -3.58 -11.56 -2.29
C LEU A 407 -2.65 -12.24 -3.31
N THR A 408 -3.19 -12.66 -4.44
CA THR A 408 -2.38 -12.89 -5.64
C THR A 408 -2.34 -11.60 -6.44
N ASP A 409 -1.18 -10.96 -6.47
CA ASP A 409 -0.98 -9.71 -7.19
C ASP A 409 -0.86 -9.95 -8.69
N ARG A 410 -1.80 -9.37 -9.43
CA ARG A 410 -1.95 -9.47 -10.89
C ARG A 410 -1.65 -8.15 -11.60
N CYS A 411 -1.02 -7.18 -10.95
CA CYS A 411 -0.71 -5.86 -11.52
C CYS A 411 -0.01 -5.91 -12.89
N HIS A 412 0.83 -6.93 -13.11
CA HIS A 412 1.55 -7.15 -14.36
C HIS A 412 1.19 -8.48 -15.02
N GLU A 413 0.02 -9.04 -14.72
CA GLU A 413 -0.40 -10.32 -15.27
C GLU A 413 -0.49 -10.25 -16.81
N ASN A 414 0.06 -11.27 -17.48
CA ASN A 414 0.07 -11.40 -18.95
C ASN A 414 0.89 -10.34 -19.71
N ARG A 415 1.76 -9.58 -19.02
CA ARG A 415 2.76 -8.74 -19.69
C ARG A 415 3.75 -9.61 -20.49
N THR A 416 4.24 -9.08 -21.61
CA THR A 416 5.18 -9.79 -22.50
C THR A 416 6.54 -9.12 -22.58
N GLU A 417 6.64 -7.88 -22.08
CA GLU A 417 7.87 -7.09 -22.08
C GLU A 417 8.83 -7.48 -20.95
N PHE A 418 8.34 -8.23 -19.97
CA PHE A 418 9.05 -8.81 -18.83
C PHE A 418 8.22 -9.99 -18.28
N GLU A 419 8.71 -10.72 -17.28
CA GLU A 419 7.96 -11.85 -16.70
C GLU A 419 6.66 -11.40 -16.02
N GLY A 420 5.55 -11.54 -16.76
CA GLY A 420 4.20 -11.16 -16.36
C GLY A 420 3.45 -12.20 -15.54
N LYS A 421 4.13 -13.16 -14.91
CA LYS A 421 3.48 -14.11 -13.98
C LYS A 421 3.05 -13.40 -12.70
N SER A 422 1.79 -13.63 -12.30
CA SER A 422 1.22 -13.11 -11.05
C SER A 422 1.89 -13.71 -9.81
N ARG A 423 1.86 -12.98 -8.69
CA ARG A 423 2.62 -13.31 -7.48
C ARG A 423 1.71 -13.47 -6.24
N PRO A 424 1.69 -14.65 -5.59
CA PRO A 424 0.90 -14.85 -4.38
C PRO A 424 1.64 -14.33 -3.13
N PHE A 425 0.90 -13.63 -2.28
CA PHE A 425 1.36 -13.10 -1.01
C PHE A 425 0.35 -13.43 0.09
N GLY A 426 0.84 -13.73 1.29
CA GLY A 426 0.02 -13.96 2.47
C GLY A 426 -0.27 -12.75 3.33
N SER A 427 0.36 -11.61 3.03
CA SER A 427 0.05 -10.33 3.65
C SER A 427 0.52 -9.18 2.78
N PHE A 428 -0.07 -7.99 2.95
CA PHE A 428 0.49 -6.77 2.39
C PHE A 428 1.92 -6.48 2.90
N TYR A 429 2.26 -6.94 4.11
CA TYR A 429 3.63 -6.82 4.62
C TYR A 429 4.64 -7.60 3.80
N GLU A 430 4.26 -8.81 3.39
CA GLU A 430 5.10 -9.65 2.54
C GLU A 430 5.30 -9.00 1.16
N MET A 431 4.26 -8.38 0.62
CA MET A 431 4.36 -7.57 -0.60
C MET A 431 5.37 -6.43 -0.44
N ALA A 432 5.29 -5.67 0.66
CA ALA A 432 6.23 -4.58 0.94
C ALA A 432 7.68 -5.07 1.10
N GLN A 433 7.89 -6.21 1.76
CA GLN A 433 9.22 -6.81 1.91
C GLN A 433 9.81 -7.26 0.57
N GLU A 434 9.00 -7.90 -0.28
CA GLU A 434 9.47 -8.33 -1.60
C GLU A 434 9.69 -7.14 -2.54
N ASN A 435 8.81 -6.14 -2.50
CA ASN A 435 9.00 -4.88 -3.18
C ASN A 435 10.33 -4.22 -2.80
N ALA A 436 10.67 -4.20 -1.52
CA ALA A 436 11.95 -3.68 -1.04
C ALA A 436 13.13 -4.54 -1.51
N TRP A 437 13.03 -5.86 -1.37
CA TRP A 437 14.09 -6.80 -1.76
C TRP A 437 14.39 -6.77 -3.27
N SER A 438 13.37 -6.55 -4.11
CA SER A 438 13.51 -6.43 -5.57
C SER A 438 14.57 -5.41 -5.99
N ARG A 439 14.81 -4.38 -5.17
CA ARG A 439 15.73 -3.29 -5.48
C ARG A 439 17.19 -3.68 -5.33
N VAL A 440 17.47 -4.65 -4.44
CA VAL A 440 18.78 -5.28 -4.30
C VAL A 440 19.03 -6.22 -5.48
N LEU A 441 18.01 -6.97 -5.89
CA LEU A 441 18.06 -7.87 -7.06
C LEU A 441 18.30 -7.12 -8.38
N LEU A 442 17.71 -5.93 -8.52
CA LEU A 442 17.97 -5.02 -9.64
C LEU A 442 19.34 -4.34 -9.58
N GLY A 443 20.05 -4.44 -8.46
CA GLY A 443 21.37 -3.83 -8.30
C GLY A 443 21.36 -2.31 -8.07
N VAL A 444 20.21 -1.71 -7.77
CA VAL A 444 20.04 -0.23 -7.69
C VAL A 444 20.03 0.32 -6.26
N HIS A 445 19.93 -0.54 -5.25
CA HIS A 445 19.93 -0.19 -3.83
C HIS A 445 20.80 -1.13 -2.99
N TRP A 446 21.29 -0.62 -1.87
CA TRP A 446 21.85 -1.42 -0.77
C TRP A 446 20.71 -2.10 -0.01
N ASN A 447 20.99 -3.23 0.66
CA ASN A 447 19.97 -3.87 1.50
C ASN A 447 19.57 -2.96 2.68
N MET A 448 20.48 -2.12 3.19
CA MET A 448 20.13 -1.13 4.22
C MET A 448 19.07 -0.12 3.75
N ASP A 449 19.10 0.30 2.48
CA ASP A 449 18.15 1.28 1.93
C ASP A 449 16.73 0.70 1.98
N CYS A 450 16.65 -0.60 1.70
CA CYS A 450 15.43 -1.38 1.64
C CYS A 450 14.88 -1.69 3.04
N VAL A 451 15.75 -2.16 3.94
CA VAL A 451 15.39 -2.46 5.32
C VAL A 451 14.93 -1.21 6.05
N GLU A 452 15.65 -0.09 5.91
CA GLU A 452 15.21 1.17 6.50
C GLU A 452 13.90 1.63 5.87
N GLY A 453 13.76 1.60 4.55
CA GLY A 453 12.52 2.05 3.89
C GLY A 453 11.29 1.31 4.41
N VAL A 454 11.39 -0.02 4.61
CA VAL A 454 10.33 -0.82 5.22
C VAL A 454 10.13 -0.46 6.70
N ARG A 455 11.21 -0.39 7.49
CA ARG A 455 11.13 -0.04 8.93
C ARG A 455 10.58 1.37 9.14
N PHE A 456 10.84 2.29 8.20
CA PHE A 456 10.43 3.68 8.30
C PHE A 456 8.90 3.72 8.43
N TRP A 457 8.19 2.92 7.63
CA TRP A 457 6.73 3.00 7.47
C TRP A 457 5.96 1.76 7.92
N TYR A 458 6.60 0.75 8.49
CA TYR A 458 5.90 -0.46 8.95
C TYR A 458 5.88 -0.64 10.48
N ARG A 459 4.78 -1.21 10.99
CA ARG A 459 4.37 -1.29 12.43
C ARG A 459 5.37 -1.95 13.40
N HIS A 460 6.40 -2.64 12.93
CA HIS A 460 7.36 -3.37 13.77
C HIS A 460 8.33 -2.47 14.59
N ARG A 461 8.14 -1.15 14.59
CA ARG A 461 8.82 -0.24 15.52
C ARG A 461 8.38 -0.47 16.98
N PRO A 462 9.27 -0.26 17.98
CA PRO A 462 8.88 -0.03 19.36
C PRO A 462 7.84 1.09 19.45
N GLN A 463 6.86 1.00 20.36
CA GLN A 463 5.76 1.98 20.44
C GLN A 463 6.23 3.42 20.64
N SER A 464 7.38 3.61 21.30
CA SER A 464 8.06 4.91 21.47
C SER A 464 8.58 5.54 20.18
N GLU A 465 8.66 4.78 19.07
CA GLU A 465 9.22 5.21 17.78
C GLU A 465 8.17 5.29 16.67
N ARG A 466 6.87 5.22 17.00
CA ARG A 466 5.73 5.19 16.05
C ARG A 466 5.04 6.52 15.70
N PRO A 467 5.52 7.75 16.00
CA PRO A 467 4.69 8.95 15.86
C PRO A 467 4.14 9.16 14.44
N ALA A 468 4.94 8.98 13.39
CA ALA A 468 4.50 9.10 12.00
C ALA A 468 3.34 8.14 11.62
N LEU A 469 3.40 6.88 12.07
CA LEU A 469 2.43 5.83 11.75
C LEU A 469 1.19 5.88 12.63
N GLU A 470 1.35 6.27 13.90
CA GLU A 470 0.23 6.53 14.80
C GLU A 470 -0.56 7.76 14.35
N LYS A 471 0.11 8.78 13.80
CA LYS A 471 -0.53 9.94 13.16
C LYS A 471 -1.27 9.59 11.87
N LEU A 472 -0.71 8.70 11.03
CA LEU A 472 -1.40 8.16 9.84
C LEU A 472 -2.68 7.37 10.20
N ARG A 473 -2.64 6.57 11.28
CA ARG A 473 -3.82 5.86 11.81
C ARG A 473 -4.92 6.82 12.28
N VAL A 474 -4.57 8.06 12.62
CA VAL A 474 -5.40 9.07 13.29
C VAL A 474 -5.96 10.10 12.29
N ILE A 475 -5.78 9.91 10.97
CA ILE A 475 -6.35 10.87 10.00
C ILE A 475 -7.82 10.58 9.71
N ILE A 476 -8.10 9.39 9.19
CA ILE A 476 -9.47 8.95 8.93
C ILE A 476 -9.90 8.12 10.13
N GLU A 477 -10.41 8.83 11.13
CA GLU A 477 -10.89 8.25 12.38
C GLU A 477 -12.37 7.91 12.27
N LEU A 478 -12.72 6.70 12.69
CA LEU A 478 -14.09 6.35 13.02
C LEU A 478 -14.61 7.29 14.12
N SER A 479 -15.89 7.63 14.03
CA SER A 479 -16.64 8.38 15.04
C SER A 479 -16.48 7.72 16.42
N PRO A 480 -16.53 8.49 17.52
CA PRO A 480 -16.41 7.95 18.88
C PRO A 480 -17.34 6.77 19.17
N GLU A 481 -18.49 6.72 18.50
CA GLU A 481 -19.53 5.69 18.67
C GLU A 481 -19.07 4.31 18.18
N LYS A 482 -18.32 4.23 17.08
CA LYS A 482 -17.69 2.98 16.59
C LYS A 482 -16.44 2.64 17.41
N ARG A 483 -15.69 3.61 17.93
CA ARG A 483 -14.55 3.30 18.85
C ARG A 483 -14.99 2.58 20.12
N LEU A 484 -16.18 2.88 20.64
CA LEU A 484 -16.74 2.21 21.81
C LEU A 484 -17.24 0.79 21.49
N SER A 485 -17.68 0.51 20.26
CA SER A 485 -18.02 -0.85 19.83
C SER A 485 -16.78 -1.72 19.57
N PHE A 486 -15.62 -1.12 19.28
CA PHE A 486 -14.32 -1.81 19.23
C PHE A 486 -13.59 -1.86 20.59
N GLY A 487 -13.81 -0.89 21.48
CA GLY A 487 -13.14 -0.76 22.78
C GLY A 487 -13.84 -1.47 23.95
N ALA A 488 -15.08 -1.90 23.77
CA ALA A 488 -15.80 -2.71 24.73
C ALA A 488 -16.59 -3.81 23.99
N VAL A 489 -16.46 -5.03 24.52
CA VAL A 489 -17.39 -6.16 24.34
C VAL A 489 -17.01 -7.22 23.30
N SER A 490 -17.15 -8.45 23.80
CA SER A 490 -17.24 -9.73 23.13
C SER A 490 -17.81 -9.75 21.71
N PHE A 491 -17.33 -10.73 20.95
CA PHE A 491 -18.12 -11.64 20.10
C PHE A 491 -19.64 -11.47 20.18
N SER A 492 -20.27 -11.45 18.99
CA SER A 492 -21.66 -11.83 18.68
C SER A 492 -22.57 -10.70 18.13
N LEU A 493 -22.79 -10.78 16.81
CA LEU A 493 -24.11 -10.91 16.19
C LEU A 493 -25.08 -9.71 16.30
N ARG A 494 -25.04 -8.78 15.35
CA ARG A 494 -26.22 -7.97 14.97
C ARG A 494 -26.18 -7.55 13.49
N HIS A 495 -26.75 -8.38 12.62
CA HIS A 495 -27.46 -7.91 11.43
C HIS A 495 -28.66 -8.86 11.18
N LYS A 496 -29.81 -8.27 10.87
CA LYS A 496 -31.17 -8.84 10.73
C LYS A 496 -31.98 -8.90 12.04
N ILE A 497 -32.65 -7.77 12.35
CA ILE A 497 -34.10 -7.69 12.64
C ILE A 497 -34.49 -6.22 12.40
N LYS A 498 -35.27 -5.96 11.35
CA LYS A 498 -36.32 -4.93 11.30
C LYS A 498 -37.20 -5.20 10.08
N ALA A 499 -38.12 -6.13 10.25
CA ALA A 499 -39.34 -6.19 9.45
C ALA A 499 -40.47 -6.71 10.36
N PHE A 500 -41.59 -6.00 10.34
CA PHE A 500 -42.87 -6.27 11.02
C PHE A 500 -42.94 -6.09 12.54
N MET A 501 -43.59 -5.01 12.97
CA MET A 501 -44.94 -5.10 13.56
C MET A 501 -45.49 -3.71 13.94
N PHE A 502 -46.35 -3.16 13.08
CA PHE A 502 -47.53 -2.43 13.51
C PHE A 502 -48.72 -3.34 13.21
N ILE A 503 -49.46 -3.75 14.24
CA ILE A 503 -50.93 -3.91 14.32
C ILE A 503 -51.24 -4.56 15.68
N LYS A 504 -51.99 -3.82 16.49
CA LYS A 504 -52.64 -4.31 17.70
C LYS A 504 -53.83 -5.20 17.32
N GLY A 505 -53.93 -6.37 17.95
CA GLY A 505 -55.18 -7.06 18.26
C GLY A 505 -55.75 -8.04 17.23
N CYS A 506 -55.61 -9.36 17.47
CA CYS A 506 -56.71 -10.34 17.64
C CYS A 506 -56.22 -11.81 17.64
N ASN A 507 -57.04 -12.64 18.30
CA ASN A 507 -56.93 -14.08 18.64
C ASN A 507 -56.51 -15.06 17.52
N PRO A 508 -55.88 -16.22 17.84
CA PRO A 508 -55.61 -17.28 16.87
C PRO A 508 -56.77 -18.29 16.81
N ILE A 509 -57.15 -18.77 15.61
CA ILE A 509 -57.76 -20.09 15.29
C ILE A 509 -58.41 -20.04 13.88
N LYS A 510 -58.04 -21.04 13.03
CA LYS A 510 -58.57 -21.49 11.71
C LYS A 510 -57.59 -21.28 10.53
N THR A 511 -56.97 -22.34 10.00
CA THR A 511 -57.49 -23.38 9.07
C THR A 511 -57.44 -22.92 7.60
N LEU A 512 -56.61 -23.63 6.82
CA LEU A 512 -56.64 -23.96 5.38
C LEU A 512 -57.34 -22.98 4.40
N LEU A 513 -56.69 -22.65 3.27
CA LEU A 513 -56.87 -23.34 1.98
C LEU A 513 -56.10 -22.64 0.82
N PHE A 514 -55.81 -23.44 -0.22
CA PHE A 514 -55.42 -23.12 -1.60
C PHE A 514 -53.94 -22.87 -1.96
N LEU A 515 -53.28 -24.00 -2.27
CA LEU A 515 -52.42 -24.14 -3.45
C LEU A 515 -53.16 -23.67 -4.72
N SER A 516 -52.52 -22.84 -5.55
CA SER A 516 -52.09 -23.23 -6.92
C SER A 516 -51.57 -22.03 -7.72
N LEU A 517 -50.40 -22.25 -8.38
CA LEU A 517 -49.83 -21.54 -9.54
C LEU A 517 -49.00 -20.26 -9.27
N ALA A 518 -47.66 -20.40 -9.29
CA ALA A 518 -46.70 -19.64 -10.13
C ALA A 518 -45.25 -20.19 -9.90
N PRO A 519 -44.22 -19.80 -10.67
CA PRO A 519 -43.22 -20.71 -11.25
C PRO A 519 -41.85 -20.68 -10.53
N SER A 520 -41.04 -21.69 -10.83
CA SER A 520 -39.57 -21.69 -10.83
C SER A 520 -38.85 -20.58 -10.03
N PHE A 521 -38.80 -20.72 -8.71
CA PHE A 521 -37.77 -20.08 -7.91
C PHE A 521 -36.52 -20.96 -7.96
N PHE A 522 -35.52 -20.53 -8.72
CA PHE A 522 -34.13 -20.91 -8.42
C PHE A 522 -33.87 -20.46 -6.99
N ILE A 523 -33.72 -21.43 -6.08
CA ILE A 523 -33.02 -21.20 -4.82
C ILE A 523 -31.57 -20.94 -5.23
N SER A 524 -31.23 -19.66 -5.42
CA SER A 524 -29.85 -19.23 -5.25
C SER A 524 -29.53 -19.50 -3.78
N CYS A 525 -28.89 -20.64 -3.54
CA CYS A 525 -28.21 -20.89 -2.30
C CYS A 525 -27.04 -19.91 -2.26
N GLN A 526 -27.28 -18.68 -1.80
CA GLN A 526 -26.20 -17.82 -1.37
C GLN A 526 -25.55 -18.52 -0.18
N THR A 527 -24.46 -19.23 -0.47
CA THR A 527 -23.55 -19.76 0.53
C THR A 527 -23.07 -18.58 1.35
N ARG A 528 -23.63 -18.45 2.55
CA ARG A 528 -23.08 -17.60 3.60
C ARG A 528 -21.65 -18.06 3.81
N GLU A 529 -20.67 -17.28 3.38
CA GLU A 529 -19.27 -17.55 3.68
C GLU A 529 -19.14 -17.64 5.22
N LYS A 530 -18.63 -18.76 5.69
CA LYS A 530 -18.47 -19.00 7.11
C LYS A 530 -17.24 -18.23 7.57
N GLU A 531 -17.38 -17.49 8.66
CA GLU A 531 -16.25 -16.78 9.24
C GLU A 531 -15.16 -17.76 9.69
N PRO A 532 -13.88 -17.43 9.45
CA PRO A 532 -12.76 -18.24 9.88
C PRO A 532 -12.70 -18.38 11.40
N GLU A 533 -12.59 -19.61 11.88
CA GLU A 533 -12.43 -19.93 13.30
C GLU A 533 -10.94 -19.94 13.68
N GLU A 534 -10.53 -19.09 14.63
CA GLU A 534 -9.16 -19.10 15.14
C GLU A 534 -8.91 -20.33 16.03
N LYS A 535 -7.80 -21.03 15.79
CA LYS A 535 -7.31 -22.16 16.58
C LYS A 535 -5.94 -21.83 17.15
N LEU A 536 -5.78 -22.14 18.44
CA LEU A 536 -4.52 -22.02 19.17
C LEU A 536 -4.12 -23.39 19.71
N GLN A 537 -2.84 -23.75 19.54
CA GLN A 537 -2.23 -24.92 20.18
C GLN A 537 -1.22 -24.46 21.22
N TYR A 538 -1.17 -25.18 22.34
CA TYR A 538 -0.38 -24.81 23.51
C TYR A 538 0.54 -25.95 23.97
N LEU A 539 1.68 -25.60 24.56
CA LEU A 539 2.50 -26.49 25.40
C LEU A 539 1.79 -26.77 26.73
N GLU A 540 2.26 -27.80 27.46
CA GLU A 540 1.76 -28.12 28.82
C GLU A 540 1.91 -26.95 29.81
N ASN A 541 2.88 -26.05 29.60
CA ASN A 541 3.09 -24.86 30.42
C ASN A 541 2.19 -23.67 30.01
N GLY A 542 1.32 -23.83 29.02
CA GLY A 542 0.38 -22.80 28.55
C GLY A 542 0.92 -21.86 27.46
N GLU A 543 2.15 -22.03 26.99
CA GLU A 543 2.70 -21.23 25.88
C GLU A 543 2.10 -21.64 24.53
N VAL A 544 1.71 -20.67 23.69
CA VAL A 544 1.20 -20.93 22.34
C VAL A 544 2.33 -21.44 21.44
N THR A 545 2.14 -22.61 20.83
CA THR A 545 3.08 -23.16 19.82
C THR A 545 2.63 -22.93 18.40
N ARG A 546 1.33 -22.73 18.19
CA ARG A 546 0.74 -22.54 16.87
C ARG A 546 -0.54 -21.75 16.93
N ARG A 547 -0.73 -20.90 15.94
CA ARG A 547 -1.94 -20.15 15.65
C ARG A 547 -2.31 -20.35 14.19
N HIS A 548 -3.57 -20.63 13.91
CA HIS A 548 -4.09 -20.70 12.53
C HIS A 548 -5.59 -20.43 12.51
N PHE A 549 -6.15 -20.25 11.32
CA PHE A 549 -7.58 -20.09 11.11
C PHE A 549 -8.13 -21.28 10.34
N GLU A 550 -9.39 -21.66 10.59
CA GLU A 550 -10.09 -22.72 9.87
C GLU A 550 -11.42 -22.24 9.28
N ILE A 551 -11.68 -22.55 8.02
CA ILE A 551 -13.00 -22.46 7.38
C ILE A 551 -13.45 -23.89 7.07
N ASP A 552 -14.64 -24.28 7.54
CA ASP A 552 -15.17 -25.64 7.38
C ASP A 552 -14.24 -26.75 7.90
N GLY A 553 -13.50 -26.47 8.98
CA GLY A 553 -12.54 -27.41 9.59
C GLY A 553 -11.28 -27.63 8.75
N LYS A 554 -11.03 -26.78 7.75
CA LYS A 554 -9.81 -26.77 6.94
C LYS A 554 -9.05 -25.48 7.20
N ILE A 555 -7.73 -25.58 7.30
CA ILE A 555 -6.89 -24.39 7.54
C ILE A 555 -6.99 -23.43 6.35
N GLU A 556 -7.22 -22.16 6.64
CA GLU A 556 -7.26 -21.07 5.66
C GLU A 556 -6.34 -19.94 6.12
N GLY A 557 -5.60 -19.33 5.19
CA GLY A 557 -4.69 -18.24 5.48
C GLY A 557 -3.39 -18.71 6.16
N ILE A 558 -2.78 -17.82 6.95
CA ILE A 558 -1.49 -18.08 7.58
C ILE A 558 -1.65 -18.96 8.83
N MET A 559 -0.89 -20.04 8.85
CA MET A 559 -0.52 -20.78 10.06
C MET A 559 0.82 -20.28 10.58
N THR A 560 0.83 -19.72 11.78
CA THR A 560 2.04 -19.26 12.48
C THR A 560 2.43 -20.27 13.54
N ASP A 561 3.64 -20.82 13.43
CA ASP A 561 4.32 -21.62 14.44
C ASP A 561 5.22 -20.72 15.28
N TYR A 562 5.32 -20.99 16.58
CA TYR A 562 6.17 -20.25 17.52
C TYR A 562 7.26 -21.13 18.13
N PHE A 563 8.37 -20.52 18.49
CA PHE A 563 9.37 -21.07 19.41
C PHE A 563 8.87 -20.94 20.86
N PRO A 564 9.39 -21.76 21.79
CA PRO A 564 9.25 -21.49 23.22
C PRO A 564 9.70 -20.04 23.53
N GLY A 565 8.87 -19.29 24.25
CA GLY A 565 9.06 -17.84 24.45
C GLY A 565 8.40 -16.93 23.40
N GLY A 566 7.62 -17.47 22.47
CA GLY A 566 6.66 -16.71 21.65
C GLY A 566 7.22 -16.04 20.38
N LYS A 567 8.51 -16.24 20.06
CA LYS A 567 9.07 -15.80 18.77
C LYS A 567 8.53 -16.65 17.63
N ILE A 568 8.32 -16.06 16.46
CA ILE A 568 7.85 -16.79 15.28
C ILE A 568 8.93 -17.79 14.84
N ARG A 569 8.52 -19.04 14.66
CA ARG A 569 9.32 -20.16 14.16
C ARG A 569 9.06 -20.43 12.68
N GLY A 570 7.83 -20.20 12.23
CA GLY A 570 7.50 -20.27 10.82
C GLY A 570 6.10 -19.81 10.54
N GLU A 571 5.88 -19.37 9.31
CA GLU A 571 4.62 -18.92 8.77
C GLU A 571 4.38 -19.72 7.49
N ARG A 572 3.23 -20.39 7.42
CA ARG A 572 2.87 -21.23 6.29
C ARG A 572 1.49 -20.84 5.82
N MET A 573 1.37 -20.56 4.54
CA MET A 573 0.09 -20.22 3.93
C MET A 573 -0.68 -21.49 3.56
N PHE A 574 -1.99 -21.47 3.77
CA PHE A 574 -2.91 -22.56 3.42
C PHE A 574 -4.14 -22.00 2.70
N LYS A 575 -4.62 -22.73 1.70
CA LYS A 575 -5.91 -22.50 1.02
C LYS A 575 -6.67 -23.82 1.00
N ASN A 576 -7.89 -23.84 1.55
CA ASN A 576 -8.72 -25.04 1.68
C ASN A 576 -7.98 -26.24 2.34
N GLY A 577 -7.15 -25.97 3.34
CA GLY A 577 -6.35 -26.96 4.06
C GLY A 577 -5.13 -27.49 3.31
N ILE A 578 -4.85 -26.98 2.11
CA ILE A 578 -3.67 -27.32 1.30
C ILE A 578 -2.65 -26.19 1.47
N GLN A 579 -1.40 -26.54 1.79
CA GLN A 579 -0.33 -25.56 1.89
C GLN A 579 -0.13 -24.91 0.52
N SER A 580 -0.20 -23.59 0.43
CA SER A 580 -0.18 -22.81 -0.81
C SER A 580 0.65 -21.55 -0.61
N GLY A 581 1.03 -20.85 -1.67
CA GLY A 581 1.78 -19.60 -1.58
C GLY A 581 3.15 -19.74 -0.91
N ARG A 582 3.63 -18.66 -0.30
CA ARG A 582 4.94 -18.63 0.36
C ARG A 582 4.83 -19.14 1.81
N SER A 583 5.84 -19.90 2.20
CA SER A 583 6.09 -20.33 3.57
C SER A 583 7.47 -19.87 4.00
N VAL A 584 7.60 -19.37 5.22
CA VAL A 584 8.84 -18.84 5.77
C VAL A 584 9.13 -19.56 7.09
N PHE A 585 10.36 -19.95 7.32
CA PHE A 585 10.81 -20.49 8.59
C PHE A 585 11.96 -19.65 9.10
N TYR A 586 12.05 -19.51 10.41
CA TYR A 586 13.00 -18.62 11.06
C TYR A 586 13.96 -19.40 11.96
N TYR A 587 15.14 -18.85 12.18
CA TYR A 587 16.02 -19.20 13.29
C TYR A 587 15.47 -18.63 14.61
N PRO A 588 15.85 -19.18 15.78
CA PRO A 588 15.45 -18.62 17.08
C PRO A 588 15.87 -17.15 17.28
N GLY A 589 16.91 -16.69 16.56
CA GLY A 589 17.33 -15.29 16.50
C GLY A 589 16.36 -14.37 15.75
N GLY A 590 15.47 -14.92 14.91
CA GLY A 590 14.50 -14.19 14.09
C GLY A 590 14.89 -14.04 12.62
N GLN A 591 16.11 -14.46 12.23
CA GLN A 591 16.55 -14.46 10.84
C GLN A 591 15.80 -15.53 10.04
N ILE A 592 15.56 -15.27 8.75
CA ILE A 592 14.96 -16.27 7.86
C ILE A 592 15.93 -17.43 7.73
N ARG A 593 15.43 -18.64 7.97
CA ARG A 593 16.11 -19.90 7.77
C ARG A 593 15.78 -20.51 6.42
N GLU A 594 14.52 -20.39 6.00
CA GLU A 594 14.03 -21.07 4.81
C GLU A 594 12.80 -20.36 4.25
N THR A 595 12.71 -20.28 2.93
CA THR A 595 11.51 -19.92 2.19
C THR A 595 11.12 -21.07 1.26
N GLN A 596 9.83 -21.34 1.17
CA GLN A 596 9.27 -22.32 0.26
C GLN A 596 8.07 -21.72 -0.47
N TYR A 597 7.83 -22.16 -1.70
CA TYR A 597 6.74 -21.64 -2.52
C TYR A 597 5.89 -22.78 -3.06
N PHE A 598 4.57 -22.63 -2.98
CA PHE A 598 3.61 -23.65 -3.39
C PHE A 598 2.52 -23.06 -4.30
N THR A 599 2.06 -23.84 -5.28
CA THR A 599 0.84 -23.55 -6.04
C THR A 599 -0.39 -23.65 -5.14
N GLU A 600 -1.55 -23.18 -5.62
CA GLU A 600 -2.82 -23.34 -4.91
C GLU A 600 -3.20 -24.82 -4.63
N ASN A 601 -2.64 -25.74 -5.42
CA ASN A 601 -2.86 -27.19 -5.29
C ASN A 601 -1.77 -27.88 -4.45
N GLY A 602 -0.87 -27.12 -3.83
CA GLY A 602 0.16 -27.64 -2.92
C GLY A 602 1.39 -28.26 -3.58
N LEU A 603 1.62 -27.97 -4.85
CA LEU A 603 2.85 -28.37 -5.56
C LEU A 603 3.92 -27.29 -5.38
N LYS A 604 5.18 -27.66 -5.19
CA LYS A 604 6.27 -26.66 -5.10
C LYS A 604 6.37 -25.84 -6.39
N ASP A 605 6.46 -24.52 -6.29
CA ASP A 605 6.51 -23.63 -7.46
C ASP A 605 7.25 -22.33 -7.12
N GLY A 606 8.50 -22.22 -7.55
CA GLY A 606 9.39 -21.11 -7.18
C GLY A 606 10.78 -21.57 -6.74
N GLY A 607 11.60 -20.62 -6.28
CA GLY A 607 12.94 -20.85 -5.76
C GLY A 607 12.94 -21.08 -4.26
N ASP A 608 12.70 -22.32 -3.84
CA ASP A 608 12.83 -22.68 -2.42
C ASP A 608 14.26 -22.39 -1.96
N THR A 609 14.41 -21.57 -0.94
CA THR A 609 15.71 -21.07 -0.50
C THR A 609 15.95 -21.40 0.97
N THR A 610 17.09 -22.00 1.32
CA THR A 610 17.57 -22.01 2.71
C THR A 610 18.68 -20.98 2.88
N PHE A 611 18.80 -20.45 4.09
CA PHE A 611 19.73 -19.38 4.44
C PHE A 611 20.58 -19.78 5.64
N TYR A 612 21.81 -19.28 5.69
CA TYR A 612 22.60 -19.26 6.91
C TYR A 612 21.99 -18.28 7.92
N GLU A 613 22.33 -18.41 9.21
CA GLU A 613 21.84 -17.49 10.25
C GLU A 613 22.37 -16.05 10.06
N SER A 614 23.41 -15.86 9.25
CA SER A 614 23.87 -14.55 8.77
C SER A 614 22.89 -13.88 7.80
N GLY A 615 21.93 -14.62 7.24
CA GLY A 615 21.03 -14.16 6.18
C GLY A 615 21.53 -14.46 4.75
N SER A 616 22.76 -14.96 4.58
CA SER A 616 23.29 -15.36 3.28
C SER A 616 22.57 -16.61 2.75
N PRO A 617 22.28 -16.72 1.44
CA PRO A 617 21.67 -17.91 0.86
C PRO A 617 22.62 -19.11 1.00
N GLN A 618 22.08 -20.24 1.45
CA GLN A 618 22.78 -21.50 1.56
C GLN A 618 22.46 -22.43 0.40
N LEU A 619 21.19 -22.54 0.00
CA LEU A 619 20.73 -23.43 -1.05
C LEU A 619 19.51 -22.81 -1.71
N VAL A 620 19.46 -22.78 -3.04
CA VAL A 620 18.27 -22.49 -3.83
C VAL A 620 17.93 -23.71 -4.66
N VAL A 621 16.67 -24.11 -4.70
CA VAL A 621 16.15 -25.15 -5.60
C VAL A 621 14.90 -24.62 -6.31
N THR A 622 14.95 -24.53 -7.63
CA THR A 622 13.80 -24.07 -8.42
C THR A 622 12.87 -25.24 -8.79
N TYR A 623 11.58 -25.05 -8.52
CA TYR A 623 10.50 -25.95 -8.91
C TYR A 623 9.50 -25.24 -9.83
N ARG A 624 8.87 -26.02 -10.71
CA ARG A 624 7.70 -25.65 -11.49
C ARG A 624 6.65 -26.76 -11.35
N GLU A 625 5.51 -26.46 -10.75
CA GLU A 625 4.42 -27.42 -10.51
C GLU A 625 4.89 -28.75 -9.88
N GLY A 626 5.78 -28.66 -8.88
CA GLY A 626 6.33 -29.79 -8.13
C GLY A 626 7.53 -30.46 -8.76
N ILE A 627 7.91 -30.07 -9.98
CA ILE A 627 8.98 -30.67 -10.77
C ILE A 627 10.20 -29.75 -10.73
N LYS A 628 11.41 -30.27 -10.49
CA LYS A 628 12.62 -29.44 -10.56
C LYS A 628 12.81 -28.90 -11.96
N HIS A 629 12.92 -27.59 -12.08
CA HIS A 629 13.08 -26.91 -13.35
C HIS A 629 13.83 -25.60 -13.11
N GLY A 630 15.00 -25.44 -13.74
CA GLY A 630 15.93 -24.35 -13.45
C GLY A 630 17.11 -24.81 -12.61
N TYR A 631 17.70 -23.89 -11.84
CA TYR A 631 18.93 -24.15 -11.12
C TYR A 631 18.69 -24.71 -9.70
N LEU A 632 19.62 -25.57 -9.30
CA LEU A 632 19.91 -25.88 -7.91
C LEU A 632 21.31 -25.33 -7.64
N ARG A 633 21.42 -24.40 -6.71
CA ARG A 633 22.70 -23.78 -6.33
C ARG A 633 22.91 -23.87 -4.83
N ARG A 634 24.13 -24.15 -4.40
CA ARG A 634 24.54 -24.16 -3.00
C ARG A 634 25.76 -23.28 -2.82
N TRP A 635 25.76 -22.49 -1.77
CA TRP A 635 26.87 -21.58 -1.43
C TRP A 635 27.46 -21.89 -0.06
N SER A 636 28.73 -21.52 0.13
CA SER A 636 29.36 -21.45 1.45
C SER A 636 28.81 -20.27 2.26
N PRO A 637 29.03 -20.21 3.59
CA PRO A 637 28.69 -19.02 4.38
C PRO A 637 29.34 -17.73 3.86
N GLU A 638 30.50 -17.84 3.22
CA GLU A 638 31.27 -16.74 2.63
C GLU A 638 30.76 -16.31 1.25
N GLY A 639 29.77 -17.03 0.68
CA GLY A 639 29.13 -16.70 -0.60
C GLY A 639 29.70 -17.42 -1.82
N ASP A 640 30.70 -18.30 -1.66
CA ASP A 640 31.27 -19.05 -2.77
C ASP A 640 30.33 -20.17 -3.24
N THR A 641 30.11 -20.31 -4.54
CA THR A 641 29.33 -21.42 -5.11
C THR A 641 30.05 -22.75 -4.86
N THR A 642 29.47 -23.60 -4.01
CA THR A 642 30.00 -24.94 -3.68
C THR A 642 29.43 -26.04 -4.57
N TYR A 643 28.24 -25.81 -5.14
CA TYR A 643 27.59 -26.75 -6.04
C TYR A 643 26.57 -26.03 -6.92
N GLU A 644 26.55 -26.36 -8.20
CA GLU A 644 25.52 -25.92 -9.14
C GLU A 644 25.06 -27.08 -10.02
N ALA A 645 23.76 -27.15 -10.26
CA ALA A 645 23.14 -28.08 -11.19
C ALA A 645 21.95 -27.43 -11.87
N ARG A 646 21.67 -27.78 -13.12
CA ARG A 646 20.47 -27.34 -13.85
C ARG A 646 19.58 -28.54 -14.17
N PHE A 647 18.29 -28.37 -13.93
CA PHE A 647 17.26 -29.37 -14.18
C PHE A 647 16.29 -28.89 -15.26
N GLU A 648 15.90 -29.78 -16.16
CA GLU A 648 14.78 -29.60 -17.08
C GLU A 648 13.77 -30.71 -16.83
N LYS A 649 12.65 -30.38 -16.18
CA LYS A 649 11.57 -31.33 -15.90
C LYS A 649 12.09 -32.57 -15.14
N ASP A 650 12.73 -32.34 -14.00
CA ASP A 650 13.45 -33.31 -13.15
C ASP A 650 14.66 -34.00 -13.80
N SER A 651 14.91 -33.80 -15.09
CA SER A 651 16.10 -34.32 -15.74
C SER A 651 17.28 -33.39 -15.43
N LEU A 652 18.29 -33.92 -14.75
CA LEU A 652 19.56 -33.22 -14.56
C LEU A 652 20.22 -33.04 -15.94
N VAL A 653 20.35 -31.80 -16.40
CA VAL A 653 20.92 -31.46 -17.71
C VAL A 653 22.30 -30.83 -17.61
N GLU A 654 22.70 -30.38 -16.42
CA GLU A 654 23.96 -29.68 -16.22
C GLU A 654 24.45 -29.84 -14.77
N VAL A 655 25.76 -30.01 -14.58
CA VAL A 655 26.42 -29.98 -13.25
C VAL A 655 27.68 -29.14 -13.35
N ASN A 656 27.79 -28.12 -12.50
CA ASN A 656 28.94 -27.21 -12.41
C ASN A 656 29.42 -26.70 -13.79
N GLY A 657 28.49 -26.16 -14.59
CA GLY A 657 28.76 -25.64 -15.93
C GLY A 657 28.96 -26.69 -17.03
N LYS A 658 28.91 -28.00 -16.70
CA LYS A 658 29.06 -29.08 -17.68
C LYS A 658 27.71 -29.66 -18.06
N ILE A 659 27.31 -29.43 -19.32
CA ILE A 659 26.10 -30.01 -19.91
C ILE A 659 26.24 -31.54 -19.98
N LEU A 660 25.21 -32.25 -19.53
CA LEU A 660 25.08 -33.69 -19.63
C LEU A 660 24.42 -34.03 -20.97
N GLU A 661 25.10 -34.79 -21.83
CA GLU A 661 24.50 -35.25 -23.09
C GLU A 661 23.29 -36.15 -22.81
N LYS A 662 22.18 -35.91 -23.50
CA LYS A 662 21.02 -36.82 -23.49
C LYS A 662 21.46 -38.18 -24.04
N THR A 663 21.59 -39.19 -23.18
CA THR A 663 21.52 -40.57 -23.66
C THR A 663 20.14 -40.78 -24.25
N ALA A 664 20.07 -40.93 -25.57
CA ALA A 664 18.85 -41.36 -26.25
C ALA A 664 18.31 -42.63 -25.56
N PRO A 665 16.99 -42.78 -25.39
CA PRO A 665 16.45 -44.03 -24.89
C PRO A 665 16.88 -45.15 -25.84
N ALA A 666 17.44 -46.23 -25.29
CA ALA A 666 17.68 -47.44 -26.05
C ALA A 666 16.35 -47.88 -26.65
N SER A 667 16.28 -47.93 -27.98
CA SER A 667 15.16 -48.50 -28.72
C SER A 667 14.97 -49.95 -28.29
N ASN A 668 13.85 -50.26 -27.63
CA ASN A 668 13.16 -51.54 -27.67
C ASN A 668 11.71 -51.38 -27.20
#